data_AF-A0A423WAB0-F1
#
_entry.id   AF-A0A423WAB0-F1
#
_cell.length_a   1.000
_cell.length_b   1.000
_cell.length_c   1.000
_cell.angle_alpha   90.00
_cell.angle_beta   90.00
_cell.angle_gamma   90.00
#
_symmetry.space_group_name_H-M   'P 1'
#
loop_
_entity.id
_entity.type
_entity.pdbx_description
1 polymer ?
#
loop_
_entity_poly.entity_id
_entity_poly.type
_entity_poly.pdbx_seq_one_letter_code
_entity_poly.pdbx_strand_id
1 'polypeptide(L)'
;MATLDSLKCALRQRANAAASSSKQSLSDTQYSAGFDILLQGGWMTYRDFIIPQLSQLLDPLFNSRSHISVLEVGPGPTSVLGYLPRCLRQKVRKYTAFEPNDLFATSMEEGLCSNSIAESPLPCLESSPAIHRVPFVLGDNMGSSAGTSICPDEEKYDVILFCHSMYGMKPKHRYIERALEMLVERPQRGMVVVFHRDGALQLNGLVCHRTASFPTGVVRVENNDEVLDRFASFIAGFAMQDVDGDIGKTTRVEWRKVCRALGRREEAHPDHLLFSCPDLMVVFTKHATKLPELMAQMPLVKEDRTIKNREARLRRPASIVRPTEIQHVQRCVRWAQKHGVGLTVLGGGHSGQCVWSNVVSVDMSAFDQVHVLTVGEDGGGSGFGPLIVAEAGCKTGDIINKAMAAGLTVPLGARPSVGAGLWLQGGIGHLARLHGLACDSIVGAVLVSVESGQILCVGQVPSQHQPAGAIRPENESDLLWAMKGAGTNFGIVVSVTFKAYAAPTCLVRNWVIPLRDNLEARRRLRGFDTLVARKLPRNCSADSYLYWDAGQLHLGVTMFESSTTGFASATQPPNPVCEILGPEDSSNVVDGVGLFETEMYVSGMHGGHGGGKTSSFKRCLFFKDIGSVQVADSLVAALKTRPSPLCYLHLLQGGGAVADVAADATAFGCRDWDFACVITGVWPRDQDGTEAARTTVDWVYNVVGDLLSLSTGVYGADLGPDPRDTALADKAFGPNRPRLARLKQYADPHHVLAYACPLPKAPVGQKLIVLVTGESCAGKDYCAAVWASVFSTYTHKATTARVVSISDATKQEYAAATGADLSRLLSDRAYKEQHRPALTAFFREQVRLRPRLPEEHFLDVVYGAADVDVLLITGIRDEAPVSTLSHLVPDSRLLDVRVQAGKQTRRSRRGKHEGDNNREDNKDHDMQDNNEDQNGTSNTEALDWRPSFIFDNDRTGNEAAISFAEQNLLPFFHEDLQRLSNMVRLVPNFPRPGVDFRHVLDISQQPHGLALCTSLLQAHFTGDWAKVDAVVSCETGGLVYASPLASRVEVPLVLVREAGKLPPPTISVARPSSYISSLATNGSREKRIEMGRDVVPRGAPVVVIDDVLSTGKTLCAMLQLLDLAGINTEDVSIMVVAEFPVHRGRELLRQRGFGRTHVQSLLVFGGS
;
A
#
# COMPACT_ATOMS: atom_id res chain seq x y z
N MET A 1 -15.33 -26.49 -7.75
CA MET A 1 -16.40 -25.58 -8.18
C MET A 1 -16.11 -25.12 -9.61
N ALA A 2 -17.03 -25.35 -10.56
CA ALA A 2 -16.87 -24.87 -11.94
C ALA A 2 -17.13 -23.35 -12.06
N THR A 3 -16.59 -22.71 -13.11
CA THR A 3 -16.94 -21.31 -13.45
C THR A 3 -18.23 -21.24 -14.25
N LEU A 4 -18.89 -20.07 -14.25
CA LEU A 4 -20.05 -19.82 -15.11
C LEU A 4 -19.76 -20.05 -16.59
N ASP A 5 -18.56 -19.73 -17.08
CA ASP A 5 -18.21 -19.98 -18.49
C ASP A 5 -18.06 -21.48 -18.78
N SER A 6 -17.44 -22.25 -17.87
CA SER A 6 -17.40 -23.72 -17.99
C SER A 6 -18.82 -24.31 -17.97
N LEU A 7 -19.69 -23.82 -17.09
CA LEU A 7 -21.10 -24.21 -17.04
C LEU A 7 -21.80 -23.88 -18.36
N LYS A 8 -21.64 -22.66 -18.87
CA LYS A 8 -22.20 -22.21 -20.16
C LYS A 8 -21.76 -23.09 -21.32
N CYS A 9 -20.48 -23.42 -21.41
CA CYS A 9 -19.96 -24.34 -22.43
C CYS A 9 -20.62 -25.71 -22.32
N ALA A 10 -20.71 -26.29 -21.11
CA ALA A 10 -21.32 -27.59 -20.89
C ALA A 10 -22.83 -27.61 -21.24
N LEU A 11 -23.58 -26.58 -20.83
CA LEU A 11 -25.00 -26.44 -21.16
C LEU A 11 -25.22 -26.34 -22.67
N ARG A 12 -24.42 -25.52 -23.36
CA ARG A 12 -24.47 -25.34 -24.82
C ARG A 12 -24.11 -26.62 -25.58
N GLN A 13 -23.11 -27.36 -25.11
CA GLN A 13 -22.73 -28.64 -25.70
C GLN A 13 -23.86 -29.67 -25.62
N ARG A 14 -24.52 -29.78 -24.45
CA ARG A 14 -25.69 -30.68 -24.28
C ARG A 14 -26.87 -30.28 -25.16
N ALA A 15 -27.08 -28.98 -25.36
CA ALA A 15 -28.14 -28.48 -26.23
C ALA A 15 -27.82 -28.63 -27.73
N ASN A 16 -26.55 -28.69 -28.15
CA ASN A 16 -26.18 -28.95 -29.55
C ASN A 16 -26.38 -30.42 -29.96
N ALA A 17 -26.45 -31.34 -29.00
CA ALA A 17 -26.84 -32.73 -29.25
C ALA A 17 -28.36 -32.87 -29.49
N ALA A 18 -29.16 -31.89 -29.07
CA ALA A 18 -30.57 -31.74 -29.42
C ALA A 18 -30.72 -30.84 -30.66
N ALA A 19 -31.71 -31.12 -31.53
CA ALA A 19 -31.83 -30.49 -32.85
C ALA A 19 -31.84 -28.94 -32.80
N SER A 20 -31.05 -28.30 -33.68
CA SER A 20 -30.80 -26.85 -33.72
C SER A 20 -32.04 -25.97 -33.98
N SER A 21 -33.13 -26.56 -34.50
CA SER A 21 -34.40 -25.87 -34.82
C SER A 21 -35.22 -25.46 -33.60
N SER A 22 -34.86 -25.91 -32.39
CA SER A 22 -35.66 -25.75 -31.16
C SER A 22 -35.19 -24.63 -30.21
N LYS A 23 -34.19 -23.82 -30.60
CA LYS A 23 -33.61 -22.75 -29.76
C LYS A 23 -34.31 -21.41 -30.00
N GLN A 24 -34.77 -20.76 -28.93
CA GLN A 24 -35.37 -19.43 -28.96
C GLN A 24 -34.57 -18.45 -28.08
N SER A 25 -34.47 -17.18 -28.49
CA SER A 25 -33.98 -16.12 -27.63
C SER A 25 -34.84 -16.02 -26.36
N LEU A 26 -34.21 -15.66 -25.23
CA LEU A 26 -34.94 -15.44 -23.99
C LEU A 26 -35.94 -14.29 -24.17
N SER A 27 -37.17 -14.44 -23.66
CA SER A 27 -38.06 -13.30 -23.49
C SER A 27 -37.55 -12.36 -22.40
N ASP A 28 -38.03 -11.13 -22.35
CA ASP A 28 -37.63 -10.16 -21.32
C ASP A 28 -37.89 -10.67 -19.91
N THR A 29 -39.03 -11.34 -19.70
CA THR A 29 -39.39 -11.98 -18.43
C THR A 29 -38.44 -13.11 -18.05
N GLN A 30 -38.04 -13.96 -19.01
CA GLN A 30 -37.10 -15.05 -18.77
C GLN A 30 -35.70 -14.53 -18.47
N TYR A 31 -35.26 -13.49 -19.19
CA TYR A 31 -33.99 -12.83 -18.95
C TYR A 31 -33.96 -12.18 -17.56
N SER A 32 -35.01 -11.43 -17.20
CA SER A 32 -35.15 -10.80 -15.89
C SER A 32 -35.06 -11.82 -14.77
N ALA A 33 -35.84 -12.91 -14.83
CA ALA A 33 -35.83 -13.93 -13.80
C ALA A 33 -34.45 -14.61 -13.63
N GLY A 34 -33.74 -14.86 -14.74
CA GLY A 34 -32.39 -15.41 -14.70
C GLY A 34 -31.35 -14.43 -14.14
N PHE A 35 -31.48 -13.15 -14.49
CA PHE A 35 -30.63 -12.08 -14.01
C PHE A 35 -30.81 -11.81 -12.51
N ASP A 36 -32.04 -11.90 -12.00
CA ASP A 36 -32.33 -11.77 -10.56
C ASP A 36 -31.63 -12.88 -9.75
N ILE A 37 -31.67 -14.13 -10.23
CA ILE A 37 -30.94 -15.24 -9.61
C ILE A 37 -29.42 -14.94 -9.59
N LEU A 38 -28.90 -14.39 -10.69
CA LEU A 38 -27.49 -14.01 -10.79
C LEU A 38 -27.11 -12.87 -9.82
N LEU A 39 -28.02 -11.92 -9.55
CA LEU A 39 -27.79 -10.78 -8.67
C LEU A 39 -28.01 -11.07 -7.18
N GLN A 40 -29.01 -11.88 -6.82
CA GLN A 40 -29.26 -12.26 -5.43
C GLN A 40 -28.01 -12.92 -4.81
N GLY A 41 -27.26 -13.70 -5.59
CA GLY A 41 -25.96 -14.24 -5.19
C GLY A 41 -24.77 -13.28 -5.39
N GLY A 42 -24.91 -12.24 -6.22
CA GLY A 42 -23.83 -11.36 -6.70
C GLY A 42 -23.75 -9.97 -6.06
N TRP A 43 -24.69 -9.61 -5.16
CA TRP A 43 -24.67 -8.31 -4.47
C TRP A 43 -23.35 -8.05 -3.71
N MET A 44 -22.72 -9.10 -3.17
CA MET A 44 -21.39 -9.00 -2.56
C MET A 44 -20.34 -8.48 -3.53
N THR A 45 -20.36 -8.87 -4.81
CA THR A 45 -19.46 -8.31 -5.84
C THR A 45 -19.65 -6.80 -5.98
N TYR A 46 -20.89 -6.31 -5.94
CA TYR A 46 -21.14 -4.87 -6.01
C TYR A 46 -20.59 -4.13 -4.80
N ARG A 47 -20.98 -4.58 -3.61
CA ARG A 47 -20.61 -3.95 -2.34
C ARG A 47 -19.11 -4.01 -2.07
N ASP A 48 -18.49 -5.16 -2.31
CA ASP A 48 -17.13 -5.46 -1.84
C ASP A 48 -16.07 -5.22 -2.93
N PHE A 49 -16.48 -5.10 -4.21
CA PHE A 49 -15.56 -4.90 -5.33
C PHE A 49 -15.94 -3.74 -6.26
N ILE A 50 -17.07 -3.80 -6.97
CA ILE A 50 -17.39 -2.83 -8.04
C ILE A 50 -17.50 -1.42 -7.48
N ILE A 51 -18.29 -1.20 -6.43
CA ILE A 51 -18.57 0.14 -5.90
C ILE A 51 -17.32 0.78 -5.27
N PRO A 52 -16.54 0.10 -4.41
CA PRO A 52 -15.29 0.66 -3.90
C PRO A 52 -14.29 1.02 -5.00
N GLN A 53 -14.09 0.12 -5.98
CA GLN A 53 -13.13 0.35 -7.06
C GLN A 53 -13.59 1.46 -8.01
N LEU A 54 -14.88 1.51 -8.35
CA LEU A 54 -15.46 2.53 -9.20
C LEU A 54 -15.41 3.91 -8.51
N SER A 55 -15.74 3.99 -7.22
CA SER A 55 -15.65 5.24 -6.45
C SER A 55 -14.21 5.79 -6.48
N GLN A 56 -13.23 4.94 -6.15
CA GLN A 56 -11.82 5.35 -6.17
C GLN A 56 -11.35 5.77 -7.57
N LEU A 57 -11.87 5.14 -8.62
CA LEU A 57 -11.53 5.47 -10.01
C LEU A 57 -12.12 6.81 -10.45
N LEU A 58 -13.37 7.07 -10.08
CA LEU A 58 -14.12 8.25 -10.52
C LEU A 58 -13.81 9.50 -9.69
N ASP A 59 -13.36 9.35 -8.44
CA ASP A 59 -13.06 10.45 -7.52
C ASP A 59 -12.24 11.60 -8.14
N PRO A 60 -11.09 11.36 -8.82
CA PRO A 60 -10.32 12.45 -9.43
C PRO A 60 -11.09 13.20 -10.51
N LEU A 61 -11.80 12.46 -11.37
CA LEU A 61 -12.60 13.03 -12.47
C LEU A 61 -13.76 13.86 -11.91
N PHE A 62 -14.47 13.32 -10.91
CA PHE A 62 -15.60 13.99 -10.29
C PHE A 62 -15.15 15.18 -9.46
N ASN A 63 -14.00 15.14 -8.78
CA ASN A 63 -13.47 16.30 -8.06
C ASN A 63 -13.06 17.44 -8.98
N SER A 64 -12.63 17.13 -10.19
CA SER A 64 -12.23 18.12 -11.17
C SER A 64 -13.39 18.78 -11.96
N ARG A 65 -14.60 18.23 -11.90
CA ARG A 65 -15.75 18.67 -12.72
C ARG A 65 -17.00 18.84 -11.88
N SER A 66 -17.75 19.91 -12.14
CA SER A 66 -19.06 20.16 -11.52
C SER A 66 -20.22 19.47 -12.24
N HIS A 67 -20.03 19.15 -13.54
CA HIS A 67 -21.00 18.52 -14.41
C HIS A 67 -20.36 17.27 -15.03
N ILE A 68 -20.99 16.11 -14.82
CA ILE A 68 -20.59 14.82 -15.36
C ILE A 68 -21.72 14.26 -16.23
N SER A 69 -21.39 13.86 -17.45
CA SER A 69 -22.26 13.10 -18.36
C SER A 69 -21.89 11.62 -18.37
N VAL A 70 -22.89 10.75 -18.22
CA VAL A 70 -22.69 9.30 -18.14
C VAL A 70 -23.56 8.55 -19.16
N LEU A 71 -22.96 7.54 -19.79
CA LEU A 71 -23.63 6.52 -20.59
C LEU A 71 -23.47 5.15 -19.92
N GLU A 72 -24.57 4.45 -19.64
CA GLU A 72 -24.53 3.03 -19.23
C GLU A 72 -25.03 2.11 -20.37
N VAL A 73 -24.33 1.02 -20.62
CA VAL A 73 -24.69 -0.01 -21.61
C VAL A 73 -25.03 -1.30 -20.87
N GLY A 74 -26.28 -1.74 -21.00
CA GLY A 74 -26.83 -2.90 -20.29
C GLY A 74 -26.84 -2.78 -18.76
N PRO A 75 -27.30 -1.65 -18.18
CA PRO A 75 -27.30 -1.45 -16.72
C PRO A 75 -28.25 -2.38 -15.95
N GLY A 76 -29.21 -3.03 -16.61
CA GLY A 76 -30.24 -3.81 -15.94
C GLY A 76 -31.31 -2.92 -15.28
N PRO A 77 -32.00 -3.39 -14.22
CA PRO A 77 -33.15 -2.69 -13.65
C PRO A 77 -32.77 -1.41 -12.87
N THR A 78 -31.51 -1.25 -12.46
CA THR A 78 -31.05 -0.10 -11.68
C THR A 78 -29.64 0.32 -12.11
N SER A 79 -29.37 1.63 -12.07
CA SER A 79 -28.05 2.16 -12.43
C SER A 79 -26.99 1.80 -11.38
N VAL A 80 -25.80 1.40 -11.83
CA VAL A 80 -24.65 1.10 -10.93
C VAL A 80 -24.22 2.36 -10.16
N LEU A 81 -24.38 3.53 -10.78
CA LEU A 81 -24.08 4.81 -10.16
C LEU A 81 -24.96 5.12 -8.95
N GLY A 82 -26.17 4.55 -8.88
CA GLY A 82 -27.09 4.72 -7.76
C GLY A 82 -26.50 4.31 -6.41
N TYR A 83 -25.50 3.42 -6.41
CA TYR A 83 -24.84 2.90 -5.22
C TYR A 83 -23.57 3.66 -4.82
N LEU A 84 -23.10 4.63 -5.61
CA LEU A 84 -21.92 5.43 -5.27
C LEU A 84 -22.17 6.33 -4.04
N PRO A 85 -21.16 6.95 -3.43
CA PRO A 85 -21.37 8.02 -2.45
C PRO A 85 -22.20 9.19 -3.00
N ARG A 86 -23.08 9.77 -2.18
CA ARG A 86 -24.01 10.85 -2.59
C ARG A 86 -23.30 12.04 -3.23
N CYS A 87 -22.12 12.42 -2.71
CA CYS A 87 -21.32 13.52 -3.24
C CYS A 87 -20.86 13.31 -4.70
N LEU A 88 -20.64 12.05 -5.12
CA LEU A 88 -20.32 11.73 -6.51
C LEU A 88 -21.58 11.78 -7.37
N ARG A 89 -22.66 11.13 -6.91
CA ARG A 89 -23.94 11.06 -7.64
C ARG A 89 -24.53 12.43 -7.96
N GLN A 90 -24.38 13.40 -7.06
CA GLN A 90 -24.85 14.79 -7.25
C GLN A 90 -24.16 15.53 -8.40
N LYS A 91 -22.99 15.05 -8.85
CA LYS A 91 -22.26 15.65 -9.98
C LYS A 91 -22.72 15.10 -11.33
N VAL A 92 -23.49 14.01 -11.34
CA VAL A 92 -24.07 13.46 -12.57
C VAL A 92 -25.26 14.35 -12.95
N ARG A 93 -25.14 14.99 -14.11
CA ARG A 93 -26.11 15.98 -14.61
C ARG A 93 -26.79 15.52 -15.90
N LYS A 94 -26.11 14.69 -16.70
CA LYS A 94 -26.67 14.03 -17.90
C LYS A 94 -26.49 12.53 -17.77
N TYR A 95 -27.56 11.77 -18.05
CA TYR A 95 -27.56 10.32 -18.00
C TYR A 95 -28.28 9.72 -19.21
N THR A 96 -27.61 8.78 -19.87
CA THR A 96 -28.12 8.01 -21.01
C THR A 96 -27.90 6.52 -20.74
N ALA A 97 -28.83 5.67 -21.15
CA ALA A 97 -28.69 4.22 -21.07
C ALA A 97 -29.12 3.50 -22.34
N PHE A 98 -28.44 2.41 -22.70
CA PHE A 98 -28.90 1.42 -23.69
C PHE A 98 -29.28 0.13 -22.98
N GLU A 99 -30.58 -0.15 -22.86
CA GLU A 99 -31.12 -1.32 -22.19
C GLU A 99 -32.18 -2.00 -23.08
N PRO A 100 -31.84 -3.10 -23.78
CA PRO A 100 -32.76 -3.75 -24.71
C PRO A 100 -33.92 -4.51 -24.05
N ASN A 101 -33.87 -4.77 -22.73
CA ASN A 101 -34.96 -5.44 -22.02
C ASN A 101 -36.00 -4.42 -21.54
N ASP A 102 -37.25 -4.52 -22.00
CA ASP A 102 -38.30 -3.54 -21.72
C ASP A 102 -38.66 -3.45 -20.23
N LEU A 103 -38.58 -4.56 -19.49
CA LEU A 103 -38.85 -4.58 -18.05
C LEU A 103 -37.79 -3.77 -17.28
N PHE A 104 -36.52 -3.94 -17.66
CA PHE A 104 -35.41 -3.22 -17.06
C PHE A 104 -35.41 -1.74 -17.41
N ALA A 105 -35.65 -1.40 -18.69
CA ALA A 105 -35.76 -0.03 -19.13
C ALA A 105 -36.90 0.70 -18.40
N THR A 106 -38.07 0.07 -18.26
CA THR A 106 -39.22 0.63 -17.53
C THR A 106 -38.90 0.82 -16.05
N SER A 107 -38.31 -0.19 -15.39
CA SER A 107 -37.91 -0.09 -13.98
C SER A 107 -36.90 1.04 -13.74
N MET A 108 -35.99 1.27 -14.69
CA MET A 108 -35.02 2.35 -14.62
C MET A 108 -35.65 3.73 -14.83
N GLU A 109 -36.57 3.86 -15.79
CA GLU A 109 -37.35 5.09 -16.03
C GLU A 109 -38.10 5.48 -14.75
N GLU A 110 -38.81 4.54 -14.12
CA GLU A 110 -39.55 4.75 -12.88
C GLU A 110 -38.63 5.14 -11.71
N GLY A 111 -37.51 4.43 -11.53
CA GLY A 111 -36.58 4.66 -10.44
C GLY A 111 -35.83 6.00 -10.53
N LEU A 112 -35.43 6.42 -11.73
CA LEU A 112 -34.72 7.68 -11.95
C LEU A 112 -35.65 8.91 -11.95
N CYS A 113 -36.92 8.73 -12.34
CA CYS A 113 -37.90 9.83 -12.42
C CYS A 113 -38.75 10.01 -11.14
N SER A 114 -38.41 9.35 -10.03
CA SER A 114 -39.10 9.54 -8.75
C SER A 114 -39.07 11.01 -8.28
N ASN A 115 -40.24 11.55 -7.92
CA ASN A 115 -40.44 12.96 -7.52
C ASN A 115 -39.83 13.32 -6.15
N SER A 116 -39.30 12.34 -5.41
CA SER A 116 -38.61 12.57 -4.13
C SER A 116 -37.11 12.75 -4.35
N ILE A 117 -36.61 13.98 -4.16
CA ILE A 117 -35.17 14.31 -4.22
C ILE A 117 -34.34 13.47 -3.22
N ALA A 118 -34.97 12.98 -2.14
CA ALA A 118 -34.32 12.14 -1.14
C ALA A 118 -34.16 10.67 -1.57
N GLU A 119 -34.94 10.20 -2.55
CA GLU A 119 -34.97 8.78 -2.97
C GLU A 119 -34.43 8.55 -4.39
N SER A 120 -34.29 9.58 -5.22
CA SER A 120 -33.74 9.42 -6.58
C SER A 120 -32.27 8.97 -6.55
N PRO A 121 -31.89 7.92 -7.31
CA PRO A 121 -30.50 7.46 -7.42
C PRO A 121 -29.54 8.53 -7.95
N LEU A 122 -30.04 9.41 -8.83
CA LEU A 122 -29.30 10.50 -9.47
C LEU A 122 -30.07 11.82 -9.26
N PRO A 123 -29.95 12.47 -8.09
CA PRO A 123 -30.87 13.53 -7.64
C PRO A 123 -30.68 14.89 -8.34
N CYS A 124 -29.85 14.97 -9.36
CA CYS A 124 -29.26 16.20 -9.86
C CYS A 124 -29.27 16.31 -11.39
N LEU A 125 -30.01 15.43 -12.07
CA LEU A 125 -30.15 15.43 -13.53
C LEU A 125 -30.78 16.74 -14.01
N GLU A 126 -30.19 17.34 -15.05
CA GLU A 126 -30.66 18.60 -15.67
C GLU A 126 -31.84 18.36 -16.64
N SER A 127 -31.97 17.13 -17.15
CA SER A 127 -33.02 16.70 -18.05
C SER A 127 -33.50 15.29 -17.69
N SER A 128 -34.66 14.88 -18.23
CA SER A 128 -35.10 13.49 -18.15
C SER A 128 -34.01 12.55 -18.68
N PRO A 129 -33.79 11.38 -18.03
CA PRO A 129 -32.80 10.40 -18.48
C PRO A 129 -33.18 9.87 -19.87
N ALA A 130 -32.19 9.73 -20.76
CA ALA A 130 -32.39 9.18 -22.09
C ALA A 130 -32.21 7.66 -22.08
N ILE A 131 -33.30 6.90 -21.99
CA ILE A 131 -33.28 5.43 -21.91
C ILE A 131 -33.68 4.84 -23.27
N HIS A 132 -32.71 4.23 -23.95
CA HIS A 132 -32.89 3.61 -25.25
C HIS A 132 -33.19 2.13 -25.09
N ARG A 133 -34.41 1.72 -25.46
CA ARG A 133 -34.91 0.33 -25.47
C ARG A 133 -34.36 -0.50 -26.64
N VAL A 134 -33.08 -0.35 -26.93
CA VAL A 134 -32.38 -1.00 -28.05
C VAL A 134 -30.96 -1.39 -27.62
N PRO A 135 -30.35 -2.43 -28.23
CA PRO A 135 -28.97 -2.78 -27.92
C PRO A 135 -28.00 -1.70 -28.42
N PHE A 136 -26.88 -1.54 -27.72
CA PHE A 136 -25.76 -0.72 -28.21
C PHE A 136 -25.13 -1.44 -29.42
N VAL A 137 -25.33 -0.90 -30.63
CA VAL A 137 -24.85 -1.49 -31.90
C VAL A 137 -23.52 -0.90 -32.37
N LEU A 138 -22.96 -1.34 -33.50
CA LEU A 138 -21.85 -0.68 -34.21
C LEU A 138 -22.43 0.13 -35.39
N GLY A 139 -21.83 1.28 -35.72
CA GLY A 139 -22.39 2.24 -36.70
C GLY A 139 -22.67 1.66 -38.10
N ASP A 140 -21.93 0.63 -38.51
CA ASP A 140 -22.03 0.02 -39.85
C ASP A 140 -23.33 -0.78 -40.10
N ASN A 141 -24.11 -1.09 -39.06
CA ASN A 141 -25.37 -1.87 -39.18
C ASN A 141 -26.64 -1.00 -39.34
N MET A 142 -26.52 0.31 -39.53
CA MET A 142 -27.64 1.22 -39.85
C MET A 142 -28.08 1.11 -41.33
N GLY A 143 -28.29 -0.13 -41.80
CA GLY A 143 -28.79 -0.44 -43.14
C GLY A 143 -30.27 -0.84 -43.13
N SER A 144 -31.13 0.07 -43.59
CA SER A 144 -32.50 -0.14 -44.10
C SER A 144 -33.56 -0.83 -43.21
N SER A 145 -33.90 -0.25 -42.05
CA SER A 145 -35.27 -0.41 -41.53
C SER A 145 -35.81 0.94 -41.06
N ALA A 146 -36.89 1.38 -41.69
CA ALA A 146 -37.50 2.69 -41.53
C ALA A 146 -38.03 2.93 -40.10
N GLY A 147 -37.79 4.15 -39.59
CA GLY A 147 -38.51 4.71 -38.44
C GLY A 147 -37.60 5.30 -37.35
N THR A 148 -37.64 6.63 -37.21
CA THR A 148 -36.97 7.47 -36.19
C THR A 148 -35.44 7.61 -36.25
N SER A 149 -35.01 8.74 -36.82
CA SER A 149 -33.67 9.31 -36.79
C SER A 149 -33.21 9.60 -35.37
N ILE A 150 -32.31 8.77 -34.84
CA ILE A 150 -31.34 9.20 -33.82
C ILE A 150 -29.98 8.74 -34.35
N CYS A 151 -29.19 9.69 -34.90
CA CYS A 151 -27.76 9.47 -35.13
C CYS A 151 -27.04 9.79 -33.81
N PRO A 152 -26.60 8.79 -33.03
CA PRO A 152 -25.95 9.01 -31.74
C PRO A 152 -24.50 9.52 -31.87
N ASP A 153 -23.99 9.68 -33.10
CA ASP A 153 -22.57 9.91 -33.38
C ASP A 153 -22.04 11.29 -32.95
N GLU A 154 -22.92 12.24 -32.62
CA GLU A 154 -22.53 13.57 -32.13
C GLU A 154 -22.43 13.68 -30.60
N GLU A 155 -23.03 12.77 -29.83
CA GLU A 155 -23.08 12.90 -28.37
C GLU A 155 -21.79 12.41 -27.69
N LYS A 156 -21.24 13.25 -26.80
CA LYS A 156 -20.04 12.94 -26.01
C LYS A 156 -20.35 12.75 -24.52
N TYR A 157 -19.63 11.83 -23.89
CA TYR A 157 -19.79 11.44 -22.49
C TYR A 157 -18.47 11.52 -21.71
N ASP A 158 -18.54 11.84 -20.42
CA ASP A 158 -17.38 11.82 -19.51
C ASP A 158 -17.06 10.39 -19.08
N VAL A 159 -18.09 9.60 -18.79
CA VAL A 159 -17.99 8.21 -18.33
C VAL A 159 -18.91 7.32 -19.15
N ILE A 160 -18.39 6.21 -19.65
CA ILE A 160 -19.17 5.17 -20.32
C ILE A 160 -18.96 3.85 -19.60
N LEU A 161 -20.03 3.20 -19.16
CA LEU A 161 -19.99 1.95 -18.40
C LEU A 161 -20.60 0.82 -19.22
N PHE A 162 -19.83 -0.25 -19.45
CA PHE A 162 -20.39 -1.53 -19.91
C PHE A 162 -20.74 -2.37 -18.69
N CYS A 163 -22.01 -2.35 -18.34
CA CYS A 163 -22.58 -3.01 -17.19
C CYS A 163 -22.80 -4.50 -17.47
N HIS A 164 -22.61 -5.33 -16.45
CA HIS A 164 -22.90 -6.78 -16.49
C HIS A 164 -22.28 -7.57 -17.66
N SER A 165 -21.09 -7.18 -18.15
CA SER A 165 -20.33 -7.81 -19.24
C SER A 165 -20.83 -7.48 -20.66
N MET A 166 -19.92 -7.63 -21.63
CA MET A 166 -20.18 -7.39 -23.06
C MET A 166 -20.77 -8.65 -23.74
N TYR A 167 -21.82 -9.23 -23.16
CA TYR A 167 -22.44 -10.44 -23.72
C TYR A 167 -23.13 -10.13 -25.05
N GLY A 168 -23.02 -11.04 -26.02
CA GLY A 168 -23.57 -10.84 -27.37
C GLY A 168 -22.76 -9.91 -28.28
N MET A 169 -21.87 -9.07 -27.72
CA MET A 169 -21.04 -8.14 -28.47
C MET A 169 -19.81 -8.85 -29.08
N LYS A 170 -19.76 -8.94 -30.42
CA LYS A 170 -18.62 -9.54 -31.13
C LYS A 170 -18.28 -8.75 -32.41
N PRO A 171 -16.99 -8.43 -32.65
CA PRO A 171 -15.85 -8.58 -31.74
C PRO A 171 -15.85 -7.48 -30.65
N LYS A 172 -15.57 -7.83 -29.38
CA LYS A 172 -15.69 -6.91 -28.23
C LYS A 172 -14.88 -5.60 -28.37
N HIS A 173 -13.68 -5.65 -28.96
CA HIS A 173 -12.82 -4.46 -29.09
C HIS A 173 -13.46 -3.32 -29.90
N ARG A 174 -14.24 -3.63 -30.95
CA ARG A 174 -14.93 -2.63 -31.79
C ARG A 174 -15.93 -1.79 -31.01
N TYR A 175 -16.61 -2.41 -30.05
CA TYR A 175 -17.57 -1.70 -29.18
C TYR A 175 -16.87 -0.75 -28.21
N ILE A 176 -15.68 -1.14 -27.73
CA ILE A 176 -14.85 -0.26 -26.92
C ILE A 176 -14.31 0.89 -27.76
N GLU A 177 -13.83 0.64 -28.98
CA GLU A 177 -13.39 1.69 -29.91
C GLU A 177 -14.52 2.71 -30.17
N ARG A 178 -15.74 2.23 -30.46
CA ARG A 178 -16.92 3.09 -30.58
C ARG A 178 -17.15 3.93 -29.31
N ALA A 179 -17.10 3.30 -28.13
CA ALA A 179 -17.26 4.03 -26.87
C ALA A 179 -16.15 5.08 -26.66
N LEU A 180 -14.91 4.78 -27.05
CA LEU A 180 -13.79 5.72 -26.95
C LEU A 180 -13.99 6.96 -27.84
N GLU A 181 -14.57 6.78 -29.03
CA GLU A 181 -14.94 7.89 -29.93
C GLU A 181 -16.00 8.80 -29.30
N MET A 182 -16.90 8.25 -28.50
CA MET A 182 -17.96 8.96 -27.76
C MET A 182 -17.45 9.67 -26.49
N LEU A 183 -16.16 9.62 -26.14
CA LEU A 183 -15.65 10.35 -24.98
C LEU A 183 -15.42 11.85 -25.27
N VAL A 184 -15.62 12.71 -24.26
CA VAL A 184 -15.35 14.16 -24.34
C VAL A 184 -13.84 14.46 -24.55
N GLU A 185 -13.52 15.46 -25.38
CA GLU A 185 -12.15 15.96 -25.64
C GLU A 185 -11.84 17.19 -24.78
N ARG A 186 -11.41 16.97 -23.54
CA ARG A 186 -11.05 18.04 -22.59
C ARG A 186 -9.84 17.60 -21.74
N PRO A 187 -9.14 18.52 -21.03
CA PRO A 187 -7.81 18.25 -20.45
C PRO A 187 -7.72 17.05 -19.50
N GLN A 188 -8.80 16.65 -18.84
CA GLN A 188 -8.87 15.39 -18.07
C GLN A 188 -9.61 14.30 -18.86
N ARG A 189 -9.18 13.06 -18.70
CA ARG A 189 -9.58 11.97 -19.59
C ARG A 189 -10.96 11.44 -19.23
N GLY A 190 -11.87 11.46 -20.20
CA GLY A 190 -13.07 10.62 -20.14
C GLY A 190 -12.67 9.14 -20.11
N MET A 191 -13.56 8.30 -19.58
CA MET A 191 -13.23 6.91 -19.24
C MET A 191 -14.32 5.96 -19.73
N VAL A 192 -13.89 4.84 -20.32
CA VAL A 192 -14.74 3.68 -20.58
C VAL A 192 -14.40 2.62 -19.54
N VAL A 193 -15.38 2.16 -18.78
CA VAL A 193 -15.22 1.12 -17.76
C VAL A 193 -16.01 -0.11 -18.17
N VAL A 194 -15.38 -1.28 -18.10
CA VAL A 194 -16.01 -2.56 -18.43
C VAL A 194 -15.98 -3.46 -17.22
N PHE A 195 -17.15 -3.88 -16.75
CA PHE A 195 -17.30 -4.93 -15.74
C PHE A 195 -17.46 -6.27 -16.45
N HIS A 196 -16.52 -7.20 -16.29
CA HIS A 196 -16.49 -8.48 -16.99
C HIS A 196 -16.42 -9.65 -16.01
N ARG A 197 -17.24 -10.68 -16.22
CA ARG A 197 -17.49 -11.77 -15.27
C ARG A 197 -16.78 -13.10 -15.61
N ASP A 198 -15.61 -13.03 -16.23
CA ASP A 198 -14.87 -14.20 -16.71
C ASP A 198 -13.36 -14.14 -16.38
N GLY A 199 -12.96 -13.27 -15.43
CA GLY A 199 -11.56 -13.10 -14.99
C GLY A 199 -10.56 -12.61 -16.05
N ALA A 200 -10.89 -12.64 -17.35
CA ALA A 200 -10.05 -12.20 -18.45
C ALA A 200 -10.88 -11.57 -19.58
N LEU A 201 -10.55 -10.33 -19.94
CA LEU A 201 -11.16 -9.63 -21.08
C LEU A 201 -10.11 -9.46 -22.19
N GLN A 202 -10.29 -10.15 -23.32
CA GLN A 202 -9.35 -10.09 -24.44
C GLN A 202 -9.73 -8.99 -25.42
N LEU A 203 -8.85 -8.01 -25.62
CA LEU A 203 -9.07 -6.86 -26.48
C LEU A 203 -7.83 -6.61 -27.32
N ASN A 204 -7.80 -7.22 -28.50
CA ASN A 204 -6.66 -7.16 -29.42
C ASN A 204 -6.32 -5.69 -29.74
N GLY A 205 -5.09 -5.27 -29.44
CA GLY A 205 -4.57 -3.95 -29.80
C GLY A 205 -4.95 -2.79 -28.88
N LEU A 206 -5.78 -3.01 -27.85
CA LEU A 206 -6.14 -1.98 -26.88
C LEU A 206 -5.29 -2.08 -25.62
N VAL A 207 -4.83 -0.93 -25.12
CA VAL A 207 -4.09 -0.82 -23.86
C VAL A 207 -5.03 -0.33 -22.76
N CYS A 208 -5.08 -1.05 -21.64
CA CYS A 208 -5.88 -0.62 -20.50
C CYS A 208 -5.16 0.50 -19.72
N HIS A 209 -5.97 1.43 -19.21
CA HIS A 209 -5.52 2.47 -18.28
C HIS A 209 -5.31 1.89 -16.88
N ARG A 210 -6.25 1.06 -16.44
CA ARG A 210 -6.22 0.37 -15.14
C ARG A 210 -6.99 -0.93 -15.21
N THR A 211 -6.63 -1.87 -14.34
CA THR A 211 -7.44 -3.08 -14.13
C THR A 211 -7.50 -3.43 -12.65
N ALA A 212 -8.66 -3.93 -12.22
CA ALA A 212 -8.86 -4.53 -10.91
C ALA A 212 -9.56 -5.88 -11.09
N SER A 213 -9.24 -6.87 -10.27
CA SER A 213 -9.83 -8.21 -10.32
C SER A 213 -10.49 -8.57 -8.99
N PHE A 214 -11.43 -9.50 -9.03
CA PHE A 214 -12.08 -10.10 -7.87
C PHE A 214 -12.20 -11.62 -8.08
N PRO A 215 -11.11 -12.36 -7.81
CA PRO A 215 -11.01 -13.77 -8.19
C PRO A 215 -11.92 -14.70 -7.38
N THR A 216 -12.38 -14.26 -6.21
CA THR A 216 -13.20 -15.04 -5.27
C THR A 216 -14.71 -14.86 -5.47
N GLY A 217 -15.15 -14.23 -6.56
CA GLY A 217 -16.57 -14.06 -6.86
C GLY A 217 -17.27 -15.42 -7.01
N VAL A 218 -18.46 -15.53 -6.42
CA VAL A 218 -19.28 -16.75 -6.44
C VAL A 218 -20.74 -16.37 -6.68
N VAL A 219 -21.44 -17.20 -7.46
CA VAL A 219 -22.89 -17.13 -7.64
C VAL A 219 -23.54 -18.29 -6.91
N ARG A 220 -24.51 -17.96 -6.06
CA ARG A 220 -25.35 -18.90 -5.29
C ARG A 220 -26.66 -19.11 -6.02
N VAL A 221 -27.03 -20.36 -6.25
CA VAL A 221 -28.26 -20.74 -6.93
C VAL A 221 -28.97 -21.81 -6.10
N GLU A 222 -30.26 -21.63 -5.80
CA GLU A 222 -31.04 -22.65 -5.11
C GLU A 222 -31.10 -23.95 -5.94
N ASN A 223 -30.92 -25.10 -5.30
CA ASN A 223 -30.97 -26.42 -5.93
C ASN A 223 -32.43 -26.89 -6.16
N ASN A 224 -33.26 -26.00 -6.69
CA ASN A 224 -34.65 -26.24 -7.06
C ASN A 224 -34.77 -26.38 -8.58
N ASP A 225 -35.50 -27.37 -9.07
CA ASP A 225 -35.63 -27.66 -10.51
C ASP A 225 -36.11 -26.46 -11.33
N GLU A 226 -37.06 -25.67 -10.83
CA GLU A 226 -37.56 -24.48 -11.52
C GLU A 226 -36.53 -23.36 -11.56
N VAL A 227 -35.80 -23.15 -10.46
CA VAL A 227 -34.73 -22.15 -10.36
C VAL A 227 -33.59 -22.53 -11.30
N LEU A 228 -33.21 -23.81 -11.33
CA LEU A 228 -32.16 -24.33 -12.20
C LEU A 228 -32.51 -24.22 -13.69
N ASP A 229 -33.78 -24.40 -14.07
CA ASP A 229 -34.21 -24.22 -15.46
C ASP A 229 -34.06 -22.77 -15.92
N ARG A 230 -34.50 -21.82 -15.09
CA ARG A 230 -34.37 -20.37 -15.37
C ARG A 230 -32.90 -19.97 -15.43
N PHE A 231 -32.11 -20.40 -14.45
CA PHE A 231 -30.69 -20.13 -14.38
C PHE A 231 -29.91 -20.74 -15.57
N ALA A 232 -30.14 -22.01 -15.90
CA ALA A 232 -29.46 -22.67 -17.00
C ALA A 232 -29.78 -22.03 -18.35
N SER A 233 -31.05 -21.67 -18.60
CA SER A 233 -31.46 -20.97 -19.82
C SER A 233 -30.80 -19.60 -19.95
N PHE A 234 -30.71 -18.87 -18.84
CA PHE A 234 -30.02 -17.58 -18.77
C PHE A 234 -28.52 -17.71 -19.07
N ILE A 235 -27.82 -18.65 -18.42
CA ILE A 235 -26.38 -18.89 -18.63
C ILE A 235 -26.10 -19.40 -20.05
N ALA A 236 -26.94 -20.29 -20.59
CA ALA A 236 -26.84 -20.75 -21.96
C ALA A 236 -27.08 -19.62 -22.98
N GLY A 237 -27.95 -18.66 -22.64
CA GLY A 237 -28.34 -17.51 -23.45
C GLY A 237 -29.47 -17.80 -24.44
N PHE A 238 -30.24 -18.86 -24.23
CA PHE A 238 -31.42 -19.22 -25.00
C PHE A 238 -32.33 -20.17 -24.20
N ALA A 239 -33.60 -20.21 -24.55
CA ALA A 239 -34.57 -21.19 -24.06
C ALA A 239 -34.85 -22.25 -25.14
N MET A 240 -35.29 -23.43 -24.71
CA MET A 240 -35.75 -24.49 -25.61
C MET A 240 -37.27 -24.39 -25.81
N GLN A 241 -37.71 -24.45 -27.06
CA GLN A 241 -39.12 -24.47 -27.44
C GLN A 241 -39.79 -25.80 -27.01
N ASP A 242 -41.01 -25.71 -26.49
CA ASP A 242 -41.81 -26.87 -26.08
C ASP A 242 -42.64 -27.49 -27.24
N VAL A 243 -42.32 -27.14 -28.50
CA VAL A 243 -43.09 -27.50 -29.70
C VAL A 243 -42.99 -29.00 -30.03
N ASP A 244 -41.82 -29.61 -29.80
CA ASP A 244 -41.64 -31.07 -29.78
C ASP A 244 -41.55 -31.52 -28.31
N GLY A 245 -42.69 -31.81 -27.70
CA GLY A 245 -42.91 -31.92 -26.25
C GLY A 245 -41.98 -32.85 -25.45
N ASP A 246 -41.13 -33.65 -26.10
CA ASP A 246 -40.11 -34.50 -25.48
C ASP A 246 -38.69 -33.89 -25.48
N ILE A 247 -38.30 -33.13 -26.51
CA ILE A 247 -36.90 -32.67 -26.67
C ILE A 247 -36.56 -31.52 -25.70
N GLY A 248 -37.47 -30.54 -25.56
CA GLY A 248 -37.30 -29.41 -24.65
C GLY A 248 -37.22 -29.86 -23.18
N LYS A 249 -38.10 -30.77 -22.77
CA LYS A 249 -38.11 -31.38 -21.44
C LYS A 249 -36.85 -32.21 -21.17
N THR A 250 -36.44 -33.05 -22.13
CA THR A 250 -35.22 -33.85 -22.02
C THR A 250 -33.98 -32.97 -21.86
N THR A 251 -33.90 -31.86 -22.61
CA THR A 251 -32.78 -30.92 -22.51
C THR A 251 -32.72 -30.22 -21.16
N ARG A 252 -33.87 -29.77 -20.61
CA ARG A 252 -33.94 -29.17 -19.27
C ARG A 252 -33.49 -30.17 -18.18
N VAL A 253 -33.93 -31.43 -18.27
CA VAL A 253 -33.46 -32.50 -17.36
C VAL A 253 -31.94 -32.68 -17.43
N GLU A 254 -31.36 -32.71 -18.63
CA GLU A 254 -29.90 -32.78 -18.80
C GLU A 254 -29.18 -31.54 -18.28
N TRP A 255 -29.74 -30.33 -18.48
CA TRP A 255 -29.19 -29.10 -17.94
C TRP A 255 -29.18 -29.09 -16.41
N ARG A 256 -30.25 -29.54 -15.75
CA ARG A 256 -30.28 -29.71 -14.29
C ARG A 256 -29.19 -30.67 -13.80
N LYS A 257 -28.98 -31.79 -14.50
CA LYS A 257 -27.88 -32.73 -14.20
C LYS A 257 -26.52 -32.05 -14.32
N VAL A 258 -26.30 -31.28 -15.38
CA VAL A 258 -25.05 -30.52 -15.58
C VAL A 258 -24.84 -29.50 -14.46
N CYS A 259 -25.86 -28.70 -14.11
CA CYS A 259 -25.78 -27.74 -13.01
C CYS A 259 -25.41 -28.43 -11.69
N ARG A 260 -26.06 -29.54 -11.36
CA ARG A 260 -25.77 -30.32 -10.13
C ARG A 260 -24.41 -30.98 -10.13
N ALA A 261 -23.93 -31.41 -11.29
CA ALA A 261 -22.62 -32.04 -11.43
C ALA A 261 -21.47 -31.03 -11.33
N LEU A 262 -21.65 -29.81 -11.85
CA LEU A 262 -20.61 -28.77 -11.88
C LEU A 262 -20.68 -27.80 -10.70
N GLY A 263 -21.83 -27.69 -10.03
CA GLY A 263 -22.04 -26.84 -8.86
C GLY A 263 -21.48 -27.47 -7.59
N ARG A 264 -20.83 -26.67 -6.75
CA ARG A 264 -20.35 -27.11 -5.42
C ARG A 264 -21.45 -26.90 -4.38
N ARG A 265 -21.57 -27.82 -3.42
CA ARG A 265 -22.41 -27.65 -2.23
C ARG A 265 -21.53 -27.36 -1.02
N GLU A 266 -22.01 -26.51 -0.12
CA GLU A 266 -21.39 -26.26 1.19
C GLU A 266 -22.27 -26.85 2.28
N GLU A 267 -21.66 -27.41 3.33
CA GLU A 267 -22.39 -28.01 4.45
C GLU A 267 -23.32 -27.02 5.15
N ALA A 268 -22.93 -25.74 5.22
CA ALA A 268 -23.75 -24.68 5.80
C ALA A 268 -25.00 -24.33 4.98
N HIS A 269 -25.02 -24.63 3.67
CA HIS A 269 -26.11 -24.29 2.75
C HIS A 269 -26.32 -25.44 1.75
N PRO A 270 -26.77 -26.63 2.21
CA PRO A 270 -26.83 -27.84 1.37
C PRO A 270 -27.82 -27.73 0.22
N ASP A 271 -28.82 -26.84 0.36
CA ASP A 271 -29.86 -26.58 -0.63
C ASP A 271 -29.44 -25.62 -1.75
N HIS A 272 -28.18 -25.17 -1.78
CA HIS A 272 -27.65 -24.27 -2.79
C HIS A 272 -26.47 -24.87 -3.56
N LEU A 273 -26.39 -24.51 -4.84
CA LEU A 273 -25.26 -24.76 -5.72
C LEU A 273 -24.44 -23.48 -5.88
N LEU A 274 -23.13 -23.63 -5.80
CA LEU A 274 -22.15 -22.55 -5.95
C LEU A 274 -21.41 -22.69 -7.26
N PHE A 275 -21.25 -21.58 -7.97
CA PHE A 275 -20.45 -21.46 -9.19
C PHE A 275 -19.47 -20.31 -9.07
N SER A 276 -18.23 -20.52 -9.49
CA SER A 276 -17.20 -19.48 -9.51
C SER A 276 -17.52 -18.43 -10.59
N CYS A 277 -17.44 -17.16 -10.23
CA CYS A 277 -17.68 -16.04 -11.11
C CYS A 277 -16.63 -14.95 -10.82
N PRO A 278 -15.38 -15.14 -11.27
CA PRO A 278 -14.35 -14.12 -11.07
C PRO A 278 -14.71 -12.86 -11.86
N ASP A 279 -14.68 -11.71 -11.19
CA ASP A 279 -15.01 -10.42 -11.79
C ASP A 279 -13.75 -9.63 -12.12
N LEU A 280 -13.85 -8.78 -13.14
CA LEU A 280 -12.78 -7.95 -13.65
C LEU A 280 -13.36 -6.56 -13.99
N MET A 281 -12.72 -5.51 -13.51
CA MET A 281 -13.01 -4.13 -13.91
C MET A 281 -11.85 -3.62 -14.76
N VAL A 282 -12.09 -3.36 -16.04
CA VAL A 282 -11.07 -2.84 -16.97
C VAL A 282 -11.43 -1.44 -17.41
N VAL A 283 -10.45 -0.55 -17.39
CA VAL A 283 -10.64 0.87 -17.67
C VAL A 283 -9.86 1.26 -18.92
N PHE A 284 -10.48 2.02 -19.81
CA PHE A 284 -9.88 2.59 -21.01
C PHE A 284 -10.06 4.09 -21.04
N THR A 285 -9.14 4.77 -21.70
CA THR A 285 -9.25 6.18 -22.06
C THR A 285 -9.03 6.31 -23.56
N LYS A 286 -9.21 7.50 -24.15
CA LYS A 286 -8.94 7.74 -25.58
C LYS A 286 -7.53 7.32 -26.03
N HIS A 287 -6.59 7.12 -25.11
CA HIS A 287 -5.24 6.66 -25.42
C HIS A 287 -5.10 5.13 -25.57
N ALA A 288 -6.16 4.35 -25.33
CA ALA A 288 -6.11 2.89 -25.45
C ALA A 288 -5.68 2.42 -26.85
N THR A 289 -5.92 3.23 -27.89
CA THR A 289 -5.56 2.95 -29.30
C THR A 289 -4.17 3.46 -29.69
N LYS A 290 -3.37 3.97 -28.74
CA LYS A 290 -2.07 4.63 -29.01
C LYS A 290 -0.87 3.69 -29.02
N LEU A 291 -1.10 2.39 -28.89
CA LEU A 291 -0.06 1.36 -28.94
C LEU A 291 0.81 1.38 -30.22
N PRO A 292 0.25 1.60 -31.43
CA PRO A 292 1.06 1.67 -32.65
C PRO A 292 2.16 2.75 -32.60
N GLU A 293 1.93 3.86 -31.89
CA GLU A 293 2.92 4.94 -31.73
C GLU A 293 4.19 4.46 -30.99
N LEU A 294 4.03 3.56 -30.02
CA LEU A 294 5.14 2.94 -29.29
C LEU A 294 5.80 1.85 -30.14
N MET A 295 5.00 0.97 -30.74
CA MET A 295 5.51 -0.17 -31.53
C MET A 295 6.34 0.28 -32.74
N ALA A 296 6.01 1.42 -33.36
CA ALA A 296 6.80 2.00 -34.45
C ALA A 296 8.22 2.43 -34.04
N GLN A 297 8.47 2.61 -32.74
CA GLN A 297 9.75 3.09 -32.20
C GLN A 297 10.54 2.01 -31.47
N MET A 298 10.03 0.77 -31.45
CA MET A 298 10.55 -0.32 -30.62
C MET A 298 10.76 -1.61 -31.42
N PRO A 299 11.85 -2.35 -31.17
CA PRO A 299 11.92 -3.75 -31.55
C PRO A 299 10.81 -4.53 -30.83
N LEU A 300 10.09 -5.36 -31.57
CA LEU A 300 9.10 -6.28 -31.01
C LEU A 300 9.75 -7.61 -30.67
N VAL A 301 9.22 -8.27 -29.64
CA VAL A 301 9.62 -9.63 -29.31
C VAL A 301 9.17 -10.59 -30.42
N LYS A 302 10.04 -11.51 -30.82
CA LYS A 302 9.70 -12.62 -31.73
C LYS A 302 8.67 -13.54 -31.06
N GLU A 303 7.76 -14.14 -31.84
CA GLU A 303 6.67 -14.99 -31.31
C GLU A 303 7.13 -16.19 -30.45
N ASP A 304 8.42 -16.53 -30.45
CA ASP A 304 9.04 -17.66 -29.75
C ASP A 304 9.48 -17.39 -28.30
N ARG A 305 9.33 -16.15 -27.78
CA ARG A 305 9.74 -15.82 -26.40
C ARG A 305 9.00 -16.66 -25.37
N THR A 306 9.75 -17.54 -24.71
CA THR A 306 9.20 -18.46 -23.71
C THR A 306 9.13 -17.81 -22.33
N ILE A 307 7.92 -17.39 -21.91
CA ILE A 307 7.64 -16.96 -20.53
C ILE A 307 7.61 -18.17 -19.60
N LYS A 308 8.48 -18.25 -18.60
CA LYS A 308 8.64 -19.45 -17.75
C LYS A 308 7.37 -19.76 -16.95
N ASN A 309 6.75 -18.76 -16.35
CA ASN A 309 5.49 -18.89 -15.62
C ASN A 309 4.33 -19.21 -16.58
N ARG A 310 3.54 -20.25 -16.29
CA ARG A 310 2.43 -20.66 -17.16
C ARG A 310 1.20 -19.79 -17.05
N GLU A 311 0.85 -19.34 -15.85
CA GLU A 311 -0.26 -18.42 -15.66
C GLU A 311 -0.02 -17.13 -16.46
N ALA A 312 1.19 -16.55 -16.36
CA ALA A 312 1.55 -15.34 -17.10
C ALA A 312 1.50 -15.56 -18.63
N ARG A 313 1.80 -16.77 -19.11
CA ARG A 313 1.75 -17.11 -20.54
C ARG A 313 0.32 -17.24 -21.08
N LEU A 314 -0.66 -17.56 -20.23
CA LEU A 314 -2.07 -17.63 -20.62
C LEU A 314 -2.69 -16.23 -20.73
N ARG A 315 -2.07 -15.21 -20.13
CA ARG A 315 -2.46 -13.81 -20.28
C ARG A 315 -2.07 -13.29 -21.66
N ARG A 316 -2.89 -12.40 -22.22
CA ARG A 316 -2.65 -11.79 -23.53
C ARG A 316 -2.28 -10.31 -23.38
N PRO A 317 -0.98 -9.96 -23.32
CA PRO A 317 -0.57 -8.57 -23.23
C PRO A 317 -1.01 -7.78 -24.46
N ALA A 318 -1.09 -6.46 -24.32
CA ALA A 318 -1.35 -5.59 -25.47
C ALA A 318 -0.20 -5.69 -26.48
N SER A 319 1.04 -5.70 -25.99
CA SER A 319 2.25 -6.02 -26.75
C SER A 319 3.40 -6.34 -25.80
N ILE A 320 4.40 -7.09 -26.29
CA ILE A 320 5.68 -7.26 -25.61
C ILE A 320 6.75 -6.56 -26.44
N VAL A 321 7.27 -5.45 -25.92
CA VAL A 321 8.35 -4.69 -26.55
C VAL A 321 9.70 -5.15 -26.01
N ARG A 322 10.73 -5.16 -26.85
CA ARG A 322 12.09 -5.59 -26.48
C ARG A 322 13.08 -4.43 -26.66
N PRO A 323 13.19 -3.51 -25.68
CA PRO A 323 14.21 -2.48 -25.72
C PRO A 323 15.61 -3.09 -25.83
N THR A 324 16.41 -2.62 -26.79
CA THR A 324 17.82 -3.03 -26.99
C THR A 324 18.82 -1.98 -26.52
N GLU A 325 18.33 -0.80 -26.14
CA GLU A 325 19.12 0.36 -25.72
C GLU A 325 18.38 1.08 -24.60
N ILE A 326 19.08 1.81 -23.73
CA ILE A 326 18.46 2.50 -22.58
C ILE A 326 17.43 3.55 -23.05
N GLN A 327 17.69 4.19 -24.20
CA GLN A 327 16.79 5.17 -24.81
C GLN A 327 15.43 4.54 -25.18
N HIS A 328 15.41 3.26 -25.56
CA HIS A 328 14.17 2.52 -25.80
C HIS A 328 13.36 2.36 -24.52
N VAL A 329 14.02 2.09 -23.38
CA VAL A 329 13.37 2.03 -22.06
C VAL A 329 12.79 3.40 -21.68
N GLN A 330 13.55 4.50 -21.85
CA GLN A 330 13.07 5.86 -21.60
C GLN A 330 11.83 6.20 -22.45
N ARG A 331 11.81 5.82 -23.72
CA ARG A 331 10.63 6.02 -24.60
C ARG A 331 9.41 5.24 -24.11
N CYS A 332 9.58 4.00 -23.62
CA CYS A 332 8.49 3.23 -23.02
C CYS A 332 7.90 3.96 -21.81
N VAL A 333 8.76 4.45 -20.91
CA VAL A 333 8.35 5.23 -19.73
C VAL A 333 7.63 6.52 -20.12
N ARG A 334 8.23 7.33 -21.00
CA ARG A 334 7.60 8.60 -21.45
C ARG A 334 6.26 8.37 -22.14
N TRP A 335 6.14 7.29 -22.92
CA TRP A 335 4.89 6.90 -23.54
C TRP A 335 3.84 6.52 -22.47
N ALA A 336 4.23 5.71 -21.49
CA ALA A 336 3.37 5.32 -20.38
C ALA A 336 2.89 6.53 -19.58
N GLN A 337 3.76 7.48 -19.26
CA GLN A 337 3.41 8.74 -18.59
C GLN A 337 2.46 9.60 -19.45
N LYS A 338 2.85 9.84 -20.72
CA LYS A 338 2.06 10.65 -21.67
C LYS A 338 0.64 10.13 -21.82
N HIS A 339 0.46 8.81 -21.79
CA HIS A 339 -0.84 8.15 -21.96
C HIS A 339 -1.46 7.66 -20.65
N GLY A 340 -0.79 7.88 -19.51
CA GLY A 340 -1.13 7.40 -18.17
C GLY A 340 -1.54 5.93 -18.15
N VAL A 341 -0.71 5.05 -18.69
CA VAL A 341 -0.93 3.60 -18.70
C VAL A 341 0.15 2.90 -17.89
N GLY A 342 -0.18 1.76 -17.29
CA GLY A 342 0.80 0.93 -16.60
C GLY A 342 1.66 0.10 -17.56
N LEU A 343 2.83 -0.31 -17.09
CA LEU A 343 3.76 -1.24 -17.73
C LEU A 343 4.02 -2.44 -16.82
N THR A 344 4.32 -3.58 -17.41
CA THR A 344 5.00 -4.68 -16.70
C THR A 344 6.45 -4.80 -17.16
N VAL A 345 7.32 -5.33 -16.30
CA VAL A 345 8.72 -5.57 -16.63
C VAL A 345 8.98 -7.07 -16.64
N LEU A 346 9.59 -7.55 -17.73
CA LEU A 346 9.88 -8.96 -17.97
C LEU A 346 11.40 -9.19 -17.98
N GLY A 347 11.90 -9.81 -16.91
CA GLY A 347 13.25 -10.36 -16.82
C GLY A 347 13.28 -11.86 -17.17
N GLY A 348 13.53 -12.71 -16.16
CA GLY A 348 13.54 -14.18 -16.33
C GLY A 348 12.17 -14.85 -16.51
N GLY A 349 11.06 -14.10 -16.38
CA GLY A 349 9.71 -14.61 -16.68
C GLY A 349 9.12 -15.62 -15.69
N HIS A 350 9.62 -15.67 -14.45
CA HIS A 350 9.16 -16.61 -13.41
C HIS A 350 7.94 -16.13 -12.61
N SER A 351 7.71 -14.81 -12.54
CA SER A 351 6.55 -14.25 -11.82
C SER A 351 5.27 -14.39 -12.64
N GLY A 352 4.14 -14.65 -11.97
CA GLY A 352 2.81 -14.57 -12.58
C GLY A 352 2.46 -13.16 -13.06
N GLN A 353 3.15 -12.13 -12.56
CA GLN A 353 2.82 -10.72 -12.77
C GLN A 353 3.67 -10.03 -13.83
N CYS A 354 4.67 -10.71 -14.38
CA CYS A 354 5.55 -10.12 -15.40
C CYS A 354 4.83 -9.84 -16.73
N VAL A 355 3.65 -10.44 -16.93
CA VAL A 355 2.77 -10.22 -18.08
C VAL A 355 1.34 -10.05 -17.58
N TRP A 356 0.60 -9.11 -18.19
CA TRP A 356 -0.77 -8.79 -17.81
C TRP A 356 -1.62 -8.51 -19.05
N SER A 357 -2.91 -8.89 -19.00
CA SER A 357 -3.79 -8.77 -20.17
C SER A 357 -4.04 -7.32 -20.55
N ASN A 358 -3.92 -6.98 -21.84
CA ASN A 358 -4.08 -5.61 -22.36
C ASN A 358 -3.09 -4.57 -21.77
N VAL A 359 -1.95 -5.03 -21.22
CA VAL A 359 -0.87 -4.17 -20.71
C VAL A 359 0.37 -4.36 -21.59
N VAL A 360 1.20 -3.32 -21.73
CA VAL A 360 2.49 -3.42 -22.42
C VAL A 360 3.54 -4.01 -21.48
N SER A 361 4.20 -5.07 -21.93
CA SER A 361 5.31 -5.71 -21.21
C SER A 361 6.66 -5.29 -21.80
N VAL A 362 7.56 -4.81 -20.96
CA VAL A 362 8.91 -4.39 -21.31
C VAL A 362 9.87 -5.55 -21.05
N ASP A 363 10.30 -6.22 -22.12
CA ASP A 363 11.22 -7.36 -22.06
C ASP A 363 12.67 -6.90 -22.04
N MET A 364 13.32 -7.09 -20.89
CA MET A 364 14.69 -6.66 -20.63
C MET A 364 15.74 -7.65 -21.12
N SER A 365 15.37 -8.70 -21.84
CA SER A 365 16.30 -9.76 -22.29
C SER A 365 17.28 -9.38 -23.40
N ALA A 366 17.29 -8.14 -23.87
CA ALA A 366 18.41 -7.65 -24.66
C ALA A 366 19.56 -7.10 -23.79
N PHE A 367 19.29 -6.82 -22.51
CA PHE A 367 20.28 -6.43 -21.52
C PHE A 367 20.76 -7.68 -20.77
N ASP A 368 21.55 -8.51 -21.44
CA ASP A 368 21.96 -9.86 -21.00
C ASP A 368 23.47 -9.99 -20.74
N GLN A 369 24.18 -8.87 -20.58
CA GLN A 369 25.62 -8.85 -20.33
C GLN A 369 25.97 -8.96 -18.84
N VAL A 370 27.04 -9.71 -18.57
CA VAL A 370 27.67 -9.84 -17.25
C VAL A 370 29.14 -9.44 -17.39
N HIS A 371 29.65 -8.58 -16.52
CA HIS A 371 31.04 -8.13 -16.51
C HIS A 371 31.68 -8.40 -15.16
N VAL A 372 32.88 -8.96 -15.16
CA VAL A 372 33.64 -9.27 -13.94
C VAL A 372 34.75 -8.24 -13.82
N LEU A 373 34.83 -7.56 -12.67
CA LEU A 373 35.83 -6.55 -12.38
C LEU A 373 36.69 -7.03 -11.21
N THR A 374 37.96 -7.28 -11.50
CA THR A 374 38.96 -7.66 -10.50
C THR A 374 39.83 -6.46 -10.15
N VAL A 375 40.34 -6.42 -8.92
CA VAL A 375 41.19 -5.33 -8.45
C VAL A 375 42.49 -5.34 -9.27
N GLY A 376 42.66 -4.40 -10.20
CA GLY A 376 43.88 -4.32 -11.01
C GLY A 376 43.90 -3.41 -12.24
N GLU A 377 42.76 -2.99 -12.80
CA GLU A 377 42.80 -2.32 -14.13
C GLU A 377 42.48 -0.82 -14.16
N ASP A 378 41.95 -0.21 -13.09
CA ASP A 378 41.85 1.26 -13.01
C ASP A 378 42.28 1.74 -11.61
N GLY A 379 43.38 2.48 -11.56
CA GLY A 379 44.07 2.97 -10.35
C GLY A 379 43.31 4.01 -9.51
N GLY A 380 42.07 3.72 -9.11
CA GLY A 380 41.30 4.48 -8.13
C GLY A 380 41.09 3.67 -6.86
N GLY A 381 41.81 4.01 -5.79
CA GLY A 381 41.80 3.33 -4.49
C GLY A 381 40.45 3.36 -3.76
N SER A 382 39.51 2.51 -4.18
CA SER A 382 38.31 2.16 -3.43
C SER A 382 38.56 0.81 -2.76
N GLY A 383 38.63 0.77 -1.43
CA GLY A 383 39.00 -0.41 -0.62
C GLY A 383 38.00 -1.57 -0.61
N PHE A 384 37.38 -1.88 -1.75
CA PHE A 384 36.39 -2.95 -1.89
C PHE A 384 36.92 -4.07 -2.80
N GLY A 385 36.50 -5.30 -2.49
CA GLY A 385 36.86 -6.51 -3.22
C GLY A 385 36.24 -6.59 -4.63
N PRO A 386 36.32 -7.76 -5.30
CA PRO A 386 35.87 -7.93 -6.68
C PRO A 386 34.38 -7.59 -6.86
N LEU A 387 34.03 -7.05 -8.03
CA LEU A 387 32.67 -6.65 -8.38
C LEU A 387 32.18 -7.40 -9.63
N ILE A 388 30.87 -7.62 -9.70
CA ILE A 388 30.20 -8.17 -10.88
C ILE A 388 29.08 -7.22 -11.30
N VAL A 389 29.16 -6.69 -12.53
CA VAL A 389 28.07 -5.90 -13.12
C VAL A 389 27.20 -6.82 -13.95
N ALA A 390 25.93 -6.95 -13.62
CA ALA A 390 24.98 -7.79 -14.34
C ALA A 390 23.79 -6.96 -14.83
N GLU A 391 23.46 -7.10 -16.10
CA GLU A 391 22.29 -6.48 -16.69
C GLU A 391 20.99 -7.21 -16.33
N ALA A 392 19.86 -6.50 -16.34
CA ALA A 392 18.59 -6.95 -15.77
C ALA A 392 17.93 -8.13 -16.52
N GLY A 393 18.34 -8.38 -17.77
CA GLY A 393 17.94 -9.55 -18.55
C GLY A 393 18.70 -10.83 -18.19
N CYS A 394 19.81 -10.73 -17.46
CA CYS A 394 20.62 -11.87 -17.05
C CYS A 394 19.85 -12.79 -16.10
N LYS A 395 20.04 -14.10 -16.27
CA LYS A 395 19.55 -15.11 -15.34
C LYS A 395 20.65 -15.50 -14.36
N THR A 396 20.26 -16.11 -13.25
CA THR A 396 21.20 -16.60 -12.23
C THR A 396 22.29 -17.48 -12.82
N GLY A 397 21.93 -18.40 -13.73
CA GLY A 397 22.90 -19.27 -14.39
C GLY A 397 23.92 -18.50 -15.21
N ASP A 398 23.51 -17.46 -15.93
CA ASP A 398 24.41 -16.63 -16.74
C ASP A 398 25.46 -15.94 -15.86
N ILE A 399 25.02 -15.39 -14.73
CA ILE A 399 25.89 -14.68 -13.77
C ILE A 399 26.83 -15.66 -13.07
N ILE A 400 26.31 -16.77 -12.53
CA ILE A 400 27.11 -17.75 -11.78
C ILE A 400 28.15 -18.40 -12.69
N ASN A 401 27.79 -18.82 -13.91
CA ASN A 401 28.75 -19.41 -14.85
C ASN A 401 29.92 -18.45 -15.14
N LYS A 402 29.62 -17.17 -15.41
CA LYS A 402 30.66 -16.18 -15.73
C LYS A 402 31.51 -15.81 -14.51
N ALA A 403 30.90 -15.71 -13.33
CA ALA A 403 31.60 -15.46 -12.07
C ALA A 403 32.54 -16.62 -11.72
N MET A 404 32.05 -17.86 -11.80
CA MET A 404 32.80 -19.08 -11.46
C MET A 404 34.02 -19.25 -12.36
N ALA A 405 33.90 -18.90 -13.65
CA ALA A 405 35.03 -18.90 -14.58
C ALA A 405 36.18 -17.95 -14.16
N ALA A 406 35.89 -16.93 -13.35
CA ALA A 406 36.86 -16.02 -12.75
C ALA A 406 37.23 -16.38 -11.30
N GLY A 407 36.81 -17.55 -10.80
CA GLY A 407 37.03 -17.97 -9.40
C GLY A 407 36.16 -17.21 -8.38
N LEU A 408 35.06 -16.60 -8.83
CA LEU A 408 34.17 -15.76 -8.04
C LEU A 408 32.73 -16.29 -8.01
N THR A 409 31.91 -15.74 -7.12
CA THR A 409 30.47 -16.01 -7.03
C THR A 409 29.70 -14.82 -6.45
N VAL A 410 28.36 -14.88 -6.54
CA VAL A 410 27.39 -13.95 -5.94
C VAL A 410 26.29 -14.80 -5.28
N PRO A 411 25.77 -14.45 -4.08
CA PRO A 411 24.74 -15.23 -3.39
C PRO A 411 23.35 -15.09 -4.04
N LEU A 412 23.19 -15.59 -5.26
CA LEU A 412 21.95 -15.58 -6.03
C LEU A 412 21.03 -16.77 -5.67
N GLY A 413 19.84 -16.81 -6.28
CA GLY A 413 18.84 -17.85 -6.00
C GLY A 413 19.20 -19.25 -6.52
N ALA A 414 18.53 -20.28 -6.00
CA ALA A 414 18.83 -21.69 -6.28
C ALA A 414 18.47 -22.18 -7.70
N ARG A 415 17.80 -21.37 -8.53
CA ARG A 415 17.34 -21.79 -9.87
C ARG A 415 18.03 -21.02 -10.99
N PRO A 416 18.66 -21.69 -11.97
CA PRO A 416 19.50 -21.02 -12.98
C PRO A 416 18.72 -20.15 -13.95
N SER A 417 17.43 -20.40 -14.14
CA SER A 417 16.59 -19.66 -15.09
C SER A 417 15.94 -18.39 -14.54
N VAL A 418 16.06 -18.14 -13.24
CA VAL A 418 15.47 -16.97 -12.57
C VAL A 418 16.28 -15.71 -12.88
N GLY A 419 15.62 -14.56 -13.06
CA GLY A 419 16.26 -13.28 -13.40
C GLY A 419 16.07 -12.19 -12.35
N ALA A 420 16.23 -10.92 -12.76
CA ALA A 420 16.30 -9.73 -11.89
C ALA A 420 15.17 -9.55 -10.87
N GLY A 421 13.96 -10.01 -11.18
CA GLY A 421 12.84 -9.94 -10.22
C GLY A 421 13.19 -10.57 -8.86
N LEU A 422 13.97 -11.65 -8.83
CA LEU A 422 14.33 -12.31 -7.57
C LEU A 422 15.35 -11.50 -6.74
N TRP A 423 16.48 -11.15 -7.34
CA TRP A 423 17.59 -10.53 -6.60
C TRP A 423 17.35 -9.06 -6.25
N LEU A 424 16.38 -8.39 -6.90
CA LEU A 424 15.84 -7.09 -6.47
C LEU A 424 14.80 -7.20 -5.34
N GLN A 425 14.30 -8.40 -5.03
CA GLN A 425 13.26 -8.62 -4.02
C GLN A 425 13.77 -9.36 -2.77
N GLY A 426 15.09 -9.44 -2.59
CA GLY A 426 15.73 -10.27 -1.57
C GLY A 426 16.68 -11.24 -2.23
N GLY A 427 16.15 -12.38 -2.67
CA GLY A 427 16.92 -13.46 -3.29
C GLY A 427 17.48 -14.42 -2.25
N ILE A 428 16.68 -15.45 -1.97
CA ILE A 428 17.03 -16.57 -1.09
C ILE A 428 17.67 -17.67 -1.95
N GLY A 429 18.84 -18.16 -1.54
CA GLY A 429 19.59 -19.22 -2.22
C GLY A 429 20.64 -19.87 -1.30
N HIS A 430 21.40 -20.82 -1.84
CA HIS A 430 22.29 -21.70 -1.05
C HIS A 430 23.35 -20.95 -0.24
N LEU A 431 23.83 -19.81 -0.74
CA LEU A 431 24.86 -19.01 -0.06
C LEU A 431 24.29 -17.92 0.86
N ALA A 432 22.96 -17.87 1.05
CA ALA A 432 22.32 -16.82 1.82
C ALA A 432 22.79 -16.79 3.28
N ARG A 433 22.93 -17.96 3.92
CA ARG A 433 23.45 -18.06 5.30
C ARG A 433 24.91 -17.63 5.43
N LEU A 434 25.71 -17.78 4.37
CA LEU A 434 27.13 -17.42 4.38
C LEU A 434 27.35 -15.92 4.11
N HIS A 435 26.68 -15.38 3.09
CA HIS A 435 26.95 -14.03 2.55
C HIS A 435 25.78 -13.03 2.60
N GLY A 436 24.60 -13.46 3.06
CA GLY A 436 23.39 -12.65 3.07
C GLY A 436 22.55 -12.90 1.82
N LEU A 437 21.41 -12.22 1.73
CA LEU A 437 20.52 -12.33 0.57
C LEU A 437 21.19 -11.75 -0.69
N ALA A 438 20.71 -12.11 -1.87
CA ALA A 438 21.23 -11.56 -3.13
C ALA A 438 21.23 -10.03 -3.14
N CYS A 439 20.17 -9.42 -2.62
CA CYS A 439 20.02 -7.99 -2.53
C CYS A 439 21.07 -7.36 -1.62
N ASP A 440 21.56 -8.04 -0.58
CA ASP A 440 22.57 -7.52 0.35
C ASP A 440 23.91 -7.25 -0.37
N SER A 441 24.17 -8.02 -1.43
CA SER A 441 25.35 -7.87 -2.27
C SER A 441 25.21 -6.78 -3.34
N ILE A 442 24.04 -6.16 -3.52
CA ILE A 442 23.86 -5.02 -4.44
C ILE A 442 24.47 -3.77 -3.80
N VAL A 443 25.45 -3.19 -4.50
CA VAL A 443 26.16 -1.97 -4.08
C VAL A 443 25.90 -0.78 -4.98
N GLY A 444 25.37 -0.99 -6.20
CA GLY A 444 24.96 0.08 -7.10
C GLY A 444 24.06 -0.41 -8.23
N ALA A 445 23.43 0.51 -8.93
CA ALA A 445 22.50 0.21 -10.02
C ALA A 445 22.38 1.35 -11.04
N VAL A 446 22.01 0.96 -12.26
CA VAL A 446 21.56 1.85 -13.33
C VAL A 446 20.10 1.55 -13.60
N LEU A 447 19.26 2.59 -13.61
CA LEU A 447 17.82 2.46 -13.83
C LEU A 447 17.26 3.65 -14.61
N VAL A 448 16.08 3.46 -15.20
CA VAL A 448 15.28 4.56 -15.75
C VAL A 448 14.19 4.93 -14.75
N SER A 449 14.17 6.20 -14.32
CA SER A 449 13.12 6.74 -13.46
C SER A 449 11.79 6.70 -14.17
N VAL A 450 10.75 6.21 -13.51
CA VAL A 450 9.37 6.26 -14.03
C VAL A 450 8.61 7.54 -13.66
N GLU A 451 9.25 8.43 -12.90
CA GLU A 451 8.78 9.78 -12.59
C GLU A 451 9.26 10.80 -13.63
N SER A 452 10.53 10.76 -14.04
CA SER A 452 11.11 11.74 -14.98
C SER A 452 11.52 11.16 -16.34
N GLY A 453 11.59 9.83 -16.47
CA GLY A 453 12.14 9.18 -17.66
C GLY A 453 13.65 9.40 -17.85
N GLN A 454 14.36 9.88 -16.83
CA GLN A 454 15.82 10.08 -16.84
C GLN A 454 16.56 8.78 -16.48
N ILE A 455 17.82 8.70 -16.92
CA ILE A 455 18.72 7.60 -16.55
C ILE A 455 19.37 7.97 -15.22
N LEU A 456 19.20 7.13 -14.22
CA LEU A 456 19.75 7.30 -12.89
C LEU A 456 20.89 6.32 -12.66
N CYS A 457 21.93 6.82 -12.01
CA CYS A 457 23.03 6.03 -11.47
C CYS A 457 23.02 6.20 -9.96
N VAL A 458 22.84 5.11 -9.22
CA VAL A 458 22.75 5.14 -7.75
C VAL A 458 23.74 4.17 -7.13
N GLY A 459 24.34 4.58 -6.02
CA GLY A 459 25.35 3.78 -5.33
C GLY A 459 26.66 3.66 -6.10
N GLN A 460 27.33 2.52 -5.92
CA GLN A 460 28.62 2.21 -6.52
C GLN A 460 28.45 1.57 -7.90
N VAL A 461 28.54 2.38 -8.94
CA VAL A 461 28.58 1.92 -10.33
C VAL A 461 29.95 2.27 -10.91
N PRO A 462 30.72 1.29 -11.43
CA PRO A 462 32.03 1.54 -12.04
C PRO A 462 31.93 2.55 -13.19
N SER A 463 32.91 3.46 -13.31
CA SER A 463 32.92 4.57 -14.28
C SER A 463 32.65 4.10 -15.72
N GLN A 464 33.29 3.02 -16.16
CA GLN A 464 33.11 2.43 -17.49
C GLN A 464 31.70 1.87 -17.77
N HIS A 465 30.90 1.65 -16.72
CA HIS A 465 29.53 1.15 -16.80
C HIS A 465 28.48 2.24 -16.48
N GLN A 466 28.90 3.50 -16.30
CA GLN A 466 27.99 4.63 -16.15
C GLN A 466 27.54 5.12 -17.54
N PRO A 467 26.23 5.08 -17.88
CA PRO A 467 25.77 5.56 -19.17
C PRO A 467 25.99 7.06 -19.34
N ALA A 468 26.26 7.49 -20.57
CA ALA A 468 26.36 8.90 -20.91
C ALA A 468 25.05 9.65 -20.58
N GLY A 469 25.16 10.75 -19.84
CA GLY A 469 24.01 11.55 -19.40
C GLY A 469 23.22 10.96 -18.23
N ALA A 470 23.72 9.91 -17.56
CA ALA A 470 23.15 9.44 -16.31
C ALA A 470 23.34 10.47 -15.19
N ILE A 471 22.31 10.63 -14.35
CA ILE A 471 22.29 11.60 -13.25
C ILE A 471 22.38 10.82 -11.92
N ARG A 472 23.10 11.38 -10.94
CA ARG A 472 23.04 10.92 -9.56
C ARG A 472 22.01 11.77 -8.81
N PRO A 473 20.85 11.20 -8.41
CA PRO A 473 19.82 11.96 -7.72
C PRO A 473 20.18 12.20 -6.25
N GLU A 474 19.66 13.26 -5.64
CA GLU A 474 19.92 13.58 -4.21
C GLU A 474 19.45 12.47 -3.27
N ASN A 475 18.38 11.75 -3.64
CA ASN A 475 17.83 10.62 -2.88
C ASN A 475 18.38 9.25 -3.32
N GLU A 476 19.59 9.20 -3.92
CA GLU A 476 20.15 7.96 -4.46
C GLU A 476 20.24 6.81 -3.43
N SER A 477 20.49 7.15 -2.16
CA SER A 477 20.54 6.18 -1.06
C SER A 477 19.18 5.53 -0.81
N ASP A 478 18.09 6.28 -0.94
CA ASP A 478 16.74 5.77 -0.78
C ASP A 478 16.35 4.85 -1.93
N LEU A 479 16.69 5.22 -3.17
CA LEU A 479 16.41 4.41 -4.35
C LEU A 479 17.20 3.09 -4.34
N LEU A 480 18.49 3.15 -4.00
CA LEU A 480 19.31 1.94 -3.84
C LEU A 480 18.75 1.06 -2.72
N TRP A 481 18.43 1.64 -1.57
CA TRP A 481 17.80 0.92 -0.45
C TRP A 481 16.48 0.24 -0.86
N ALA A 482 15.65 0.94 -1.63
CA ALA A 482 14.34 0.46 -2.07
C ALA A 482 14.46 -0.74 -3.04
N MET A 483 15.40 -0.67 -3.99
CA MET A 483 15.69 -1.77 -4.91
C MET A 483 16.27 -3.00 -4.22
N LYS A 484 16.80 -2.87 -3.01
CA LYS A 484 17.28 -3.99 -2.19
C LYS A 484 16.12 -4.64 -1.41
N GLY A 485 15.07 -5.08 -2.10
CA GLY A 485 13.98 -5.85 -1.48
C GLY A 485 12.58 -5.55 -1.98
N ALA A 486 12.31 -4.35 -2.51
CA ALA A 486 10.99 -3.99 -3.05
C ALA A 486 10.90 -4.10 -4.58
N GLY A 487 11.90 -4.70 -5.22
CA GLY A 487 11.84 -5.11 -6.62
C GLY A 487 11.81 -3.93 -7.58
N THR A 488 11.04 -4.09 -8.65
CA THR A 488 10.89 -3.11 -9.73
C THR A 488 9.86 -2.02 -9.41
N ASN A 489 9.67 -1.65 -8.15
CA ASN A 489 8.64 -0.68 -7.77
C ASN A 489 9.02 0.79 -8.07
N PHE A 490 10.31 1.09 -8.22
CA PHE A 490 10.83 2.48 -8.20
C PHE A 490 11.54 2.89 -9.49
N GLY A 491 11.46 2.06 -10.53
CA GLY A 491 12.08 2.31 -11.82
C GLY A 491 12.30 1.03 -12.62
N ILE A 492 12.65 1.17 -13.90
CA ILE A 492 13.05 0.04 -14.74
C ILE A 492 14.56 -0.10 -14.62
N VAL A 493 15.01 -1.12 -13.87
CA VAL A 493 16.43 -1.42 -13.66
C VAL A 493 17.03 -1.94 -14.98
N VAL A 494 18.17 -1.36 -15.36
CA VAL A 494 18.94 -1.75 -16.56
C VAL A 494 20.08 -2.69 -16.14
N SER A 495 20.81 -2.35 -15.08
CA SER A 495 21.90 -3.18 -14.55
C SER A 495 22.12 -2.94 -13.06
N VAL A 496 22.76 -3.89 -12.40
CA VAL A 496 23.26 -3.74 -11.02
C VAL A 496 24.72 -4.12 -10.91
N THR A 497 25.36 -3.55 -9.89
CA THR A 497 26.71 -3.92 -9.46
C THR A 497 26.60 -4.72 -8.17
N PHE A 498 27.08 -5.95 -8.20
CA PHE A 498 27.20 -6.84 -7.06
C PHE A 498 28.61 -6.82 -6.49
N LYS A 499 28.70 -6.87 -5.16
CA LYS A 499 29.88 -7.37 -4.47
C LYS A 499 30.01 -8.87 -4.72
N ALA A 500 31.19 -9.31 -5.16
CA ALA A 500 31.49 -10.71 -5.42
C ALA A 500 32.32 -11.35 -4.29
N TYR A 501 32.30 -12.67 -4.22
CA TYR A 501 32.99 -13.48 -3.22
C TYR A 501 33.82 -14.57 -3.91
N ALA A 502 34.78 -15.17 -3.21
CA ALA A 502 35.51 -16.32 -3.74
C ALA A 502 34.55 -17.50 -3.97
N ALA A 503 34.68 -18.18 -5.11
CA ALA A 503 33.84 -19.32 -5.47
C ALA A 503 34.04 -20.51 -4.49
N PRO A 504 32.97 -20.99 -3.81
CA PRO A 504 33.06 -22.18 -2.97
C PRO A 504 32.78 -23.45 -3.78
N THR A 505 33.33 -24.57 -3.29
CA THR A 505 32.77 -25.90 -3.54
C THR A 505 31.75 -26.23 -2.45
N CYS A 506 30.74 -27.02 -2.79
CA CYS A 506 29.66 -27.39 -1.90
C CYS A 506 29.50 -28.91 -1.81
N LEU A 507 29.44 -29.42 -0.58
CA LEU A 507 29.06 -30.79 -0.28
C LEU A 507 27.56 -30.83 -0.02
N VAL A 508 26.85 -31.65 -0.80
CA VAL A 508 25.39 -31.83 -0.71
C VAL A 508 25.08 -33.24 -0.22
N ARG A 509 24.21 -33.37 0.78
CA ARG A 509 23.77 -34.65 1.35
C ARG A 509 22.25 -34.72 1.44
N ASN A 510 21.67 -35.89 1.15
CA ASN A 510 20.22 -36.07 1.14
C ASN A 510 19.74 -37.22 2.05
N TRP A 511 18.55 -37.03 2.62
CA TRP A 511 17.80 -38.03 3.41
C TRP A 511 16.32 -38.00 3.04
N VAL A 512 15.69 -39.17 2.99
CA VAL A 512 14.24 -39.35 2.81
C VAL A 512 13.69 -40.26 3.90
N ILE A 513 12.83 -39.70 4.75
CA ILE A 513 12.33 -40.39 5.94
C ILE A 513 10.81 -40.56 5.82
N PRO A 514 10.29 -41.80 5.70
CA PRO A 514 8.86 -42.06 5.74
C PRO A 514 8.32 -41.82 7.15
N LEU A 515 7.22 -41.09 7.27
CA LEU A 515 6.58 -40.74 8.54
C LEU A 515 5.32 -41.60 8.74
N ARG A 516 5.17 -42.21 9.91
CA ARG A 516 4.05 -43.14 10.19
C ARG A 516 2.78 -42.41 10.60
N ASP A 517 2.92 -41.36 11.40
CA ASP A 517 1.81 -40.60 11.95
C ASP A 517 2.20 -39.13 12.24
N ASN A 518 1.21 -38.35 12.70
CA ASN A 518 1.41 -36.95 13.05
C ASN A 518 2.40 -36.74 14.21
N LEU A 519 2.48 -37.69 15.14
CA LEU A 519 3.34 -37.58 16.32
C LEU A 519 4.81 -37.78 15.93
N GLU A 520 5.09 -38.74 15.05
CA GLU A 520 6.41 -38.93 14.46
C GLU A 520 6.80 -37.73 13.60
N ALA A 521 5.91 -37.22 12.76
CA ALA A 521 6.15 -36.01 11.96
C ALA A 521 6.58 -34.83 12.86
N ARG A 522 5.81 -34.57 13.94
CA ARG A 522 6.14 -33.53 14.92
C ARG A 522 7.48 -33.77 15.60
N ARG A 523 7.75 -35.00 16.04
CA ARG A 523 9.01 -35.36 16.72
C ARG A 523 10.22 -35.17 15.79
N ARG A 524 10.11 -35.59 14.53
CA ARG A 524 11.17 -35.47 13.52
C ARG A 524 11.41 -34.02 13.15
N LEU A 525 10.38 -33.21 12.91
CA LEU A 525 10.51 -31.77 12.65
C LEU A 525 11.17 -31.05 13.83
N ARG A 526 10.75 -31.34 15.06
CA ARG A 526 11.37 -30.78 16.27
C ARG A 526 12.82 -31.19 16.43
N GLY A 527 13.14 -32.46 16.20
CA GLY A 527 14.52 -32.97 16.24
C GLY A 527 15.39 -32.30 15.17
N PHE A 528 14.88 -32.22 13.94
CA PHE A 528 15.54 -31.54 12.83
C PHE A 528 15.84 -30.07 13.15
N ASP A 529 14.85 -29.30 13.63
CA ASP A 529 15.03 -27.90 13.99
C ASP A 529 16.05 -27.73 15.13
N THR A 530 15.79 -28.37 16.27
CA THR A 530 16.52 -28.11 17.52
C THR A 530 17.89 -28.78 17.62
N LEU A 531 18.07 -29.94 16.99
CA LEU A 531 19.29 -30.75 17.12
C LEU A 531 20.17 -30.71 15.87
N VAL A 532 19.61 -30.41 14.70
CA VAL A 532 20.35 -30.30 13.44
C VAL A 532 20.46 -28.83 13.03
N ALA A 533 19.39 -28.24 12.50
CA ALA A 533 19.41 -26.94 11.84
C ALA A 533 20.00 -25.82 12.73
N ARG A 534 19.51 -25.65 13.97
CA ARG A 534 19.99 -24.60 14.89
C ARG A 534 21.46 -24.71 15.27
N LYS A 535 22.05 -25.90 15.18
CA LYS A 535 23.45 -26.16 15.54
C LYS A 535 24.41 -26.07 14.35
N LEU A 536 23.88 -25.91 13.13
CA LEU A 536 24.71 -25.82 11.94
C LEU A 536 25.55 -24.54 11.92
N PRO A 537 26.85 -24.63 11.57
CA PRO A 537 27.68 -23.45 11.39
C PRO A 537 27.20 -22.61 10.20
N ARG A 538 27.72 -21.39 10.10
CA ARG A 538 27.30 -20.40 9.10
C ARG A 538 27.49 -20.85 7.65
N ASN A 539 28.52 -21.65 7.39
CA ASN A 539 28.83 -22.20 6.07
C ASN A 539 27.99 -23.44 5.71
N CYS A 540 27.11 -23.88 6.60
CA CYS A 540 26.17 -24.97 6.36
C CYS A 540 24.71 -24.50 6.39
N SER A 541 23.86 -25.15 5.62
CA SER A 541 22.40 -25.05 5.69
C SER A 541 21.77 -26.44 5.58
N ALA A 542 20.56 -26.60 6.12
CA ALA A 542 19.76 -27.79 5.92
C ALA A 542 18.32 -27.42 5.62
N ASP A 543 17.88 -27.75 4.41
CA ASP A 543 16.52 -27.52 3.96
C ASP A 543 15.70 -28.78 4.16
N SER A 544 14.43 -28.63 4.55
CA SER A 544 13.52 -29.76 4.74
C SER A 544 12.28 -29.67 3.85
N TYR A 545 11.77 -30.84 3.49
CA TYR A 545 10.67 -31.01 2.55
C TYR A 545 9.63 -31.91 3.16
N LEU A 546 8.40 -31.44 3.23
CA LEU A 546 7.25 -32.27 3.59
C LEU A 546 6.42 -32.50 2.33
N TYR A 547 6.25 -33.76 1.96
CA TYR A 547 5.54 -34.16 0.76
C TYR A 547 4.95 -35.55 0.92
N TRP A 548 4.07 -35.93 0.00
CA TRP A 548 3.45 -37.25 0.01
C TRP A 548 3.93 -38.06 -1.18
N ASP A 549 4.32 -39.30 -0.92
CA ASP A 549 4.71 -40.25 -1.95
C ASP A 549 4.22 -41.65 -1.59
N ALA A 550 3.80 -42.42 -2.59
CA ALA A 550 3.26 -43.78 -2.44
C ALA A 550 2.21 -43.94 -1.31
N GLY A 551 1.38 -42.92 -1.07
CA GLY A 551 0.35 -42.94 -0.02
C GLY A 551 0.83 -42.60 1.39
N GLN A 552 2.12 -42.29 1.57
CA GLN A 552 2.72 -41.96 2.86
C GLN A 552 3.36 -40.56 2.89
N LEU A 553 3.29 -39.90 4.05
CA LEU A 553 3.97 -38.62 4.29
C LEU A 553 5.48 -38.86 4.46
N HIS A 554 6.31 -38.04 3.83
CA HIS A 554 7.76 -38.10 3.91
C HIS A 554 8.35 -36.78 4.41
N LEU A 555 9.44 -36.89 5.17
CA LEU A 555 10.35 -35.80 5.49
C LEU A 555 11.63 -36.00 4.68
N GLY A 556 11.80 -35.19 3.64
CA GLY A 556 13.06 -35.08 2.94
C GLY A 556 13.95 -34.02 3.57
N VAL A 557 15.26 -34.23 3.58
CA VAL A 557 16.25 -33.24 4.06
C VAL A 557 17.40 -33.16 3.08
N THR A 558 17.80 -31.95 2.69
CA THR A 558 19.02 -31.68 1.94
C THR A 558 19.93 -30.78 2.76
N MET A 559 21.13 -31.24 3.07
CA MET A 559 22.15 -30.46 3.76
C MET A 559 23.22 -29.99 2.77
N PHE A 560 23.60 -28.72 2.90
CA PHE A 560 24.65 -28.07 2.14
C PHE A 560 25.76 -27.64 3.09
N GLU A 561 27.00 -27.91 2.73
CA GLU A 561 28.20 -27.35 3.37
C GLU A 561 29.04 -26.67 2.30
N SER A 562 29.54 -25.46 2.57
CA SER A 562 30.36 -24.67 1.63
C SER A 562 31.79 -24.50 2.14
N SER A 563 32.76 -24.66 1.24
CA SER A 563 34.19 -24.48 1.50
C SER A 563 34.92 -23.89 0.29
N THR A 564 35.78 -22.90 0.54
CA THR A 564 36.70 -22.32 -0.45
C THR A 564 38.07 -23.00 -0.47
N THR A 565 38.36 -23.88 0.50
CA THR A 565 39.65 -24.59 0.62
C THR A 565 39.55 -26.07 0.24
N GLY A 566 38.39 -26.49 -0.27
CA GLY A 566 38.05 -27.87 -0.60
C GLY A 566 37.56 -28.68 0.61
N PHE A 567 37.11 -29.91 0.35
CA PHE A 567 36.70 -30.87 1.37
C PHE A 567 37.79 -31.94 1.51
N ALA A 568 38.36 -32.10 2.71
CA ALA A 568 39.09 -33.33 3.03
C ALA A 568 38.10 -34.50 3.00
N SER A 569 38.54 -35.70 2.58
CA SER A 569 37.74 -36.93 2.37
C SER A 569 36.43 -36.96 3.18
N ALA A 570 35.28 -37.13 2.49
CA ALA A 570 33.93 -37.01 3.04
C ALA A 570 33.77 -37.69 4.41
N THR A 571 33.90 -36.90 5.48
CA THR A 571 33.69 -37.35 6.85
C THR A 571 32.22 -37.69 7.06
N GLN A 572 31.90 -38.78 7.74
CA GLN A 572 30.51 -39.13 8.07
C GLN A 572 29.77 -37.94 8.71
N PRO A 573 28.44 -37.80 8.50
CA PRO A 573 27.67 -36.77 9.17
C PRO A 573 27.89 -36.85 10.68
N PRO A 574 27.90 -35.70 11.40
CA PRO A 574 28.05 -35.72 12.85
C PRO A 574 27.02 -36.66 13.49
N ASN A 575 27.42 -37.45 14.50
CA ASN A 575 26.55 -38.40 15.21
C ASN A 575 25.11 -37.92 15.49
N PRO A 576 24.84 -36.69 15.98
CA PRO A 576 23.47 -36.24 16.22
C PRO A 576 22.60 -36.13 14.94
N VAL A 577 23.21 -35.96 13.77
CA VAL A 577 22.49 -35.95 12.48
C VAL A 577 22.06 -37.37 12.12
N CYS A 578 22.94 -38.36 12.27
CA CYS A 578 22.64 -39.77 12.03
C CYS A 578 21.56 -40.31 12.99
N GLU A 579 21.55 -39.88 14.26
CA GLU A 579 20.51 -40.27 15.22
C GLU A 579 19.11 -39.76 14.83
N ILE A 580 19.03 -38.56 14.24
CA ILE A 580 17.76 -37.89 13.93
C ILE A 580 17.27 -38.19 12.51
N LEU A 581 18.17 -38.27 11.53
CA LEU A 581 17.82 -38.45 10.12
C LEU A 581 18.03 -39.89 9.63
N GLY A 582 18.78 -40.72 10.36
CA GLY A 582 19.13 -42.06 9.93
C GLY A 582 20.31 -42.08 8.93
N PRO A 583 20.46 -43.19 8.16
CA PRO A 583 21.51 -43.30 7.15
C PRO A 583 21.27 -42.31 6.00
N GLU A 584 22.36 -41.80 5.44
CA GLU A 584 22.34 -40.90 4.28
C GLU A 584 22.01 -41.67 2.99
N ASP A 585 21.16 -41.08 2.13
CA ASP A 585 20.80 -41.67 0.83
C ASP A 585 21.83 -41.37 -0.27
N SER A 586 22.40 -40.16 -0.27
CA SER A 586 23.42 -39.74 -1.24
C SER A 586 24.24 -38.54 -0.76
N SER A 587 25.52 -38.49 -1.18
CA SER A 587 26.43 -37.35 -1.05
C SER A 587 27.12 -37.03 -2.37
N ASN A 588 27.25 -35.74 -2.68
CA ASN A 588 28.01 -35.25 -3.82
C ASN A 588 28.77 -33.97 -3.47
N VAL A 589 30.00 -33.82 -3.96
CA VAL A 589 30.74 -32.55 -3.95
C VAL A 589 30.58 -31.91 -5.32
N VAL A 590 30.03 -30.69 -5.34
CA VAL A 590 29.73 -29.94 -6.56
C VAL A 590 30.20 -28.49 -6.43
N ASP A 591 30.34 -27.80 -7.55
CA ASP A 591 30.56 -26.36 -7.57
C ASP A 591 29.22 -25.59 -7.60
N GLY A 592 29.28 -24.27 -7.72
CA GLY A 592 28.10 -23.42 -7.80
C GLY A 592 27.15 -23.73 -8.97
N VAL A 593 27.66 -24.34 -10.05
CA VAL A 593 26.86 -24.74 -11.22
C VAL A 593 26.21 -26.10 -10.98
N GLY A 594 26.97 -27.06 -10.44
CA GLY A 594 26.46 -28.38 -10.09
C GLY A 594 25.39 -28.37 -8.98
N LEU A 595 25.39 -27.34 -8.12
CA LEU A 595 24.31 -27.12 -7.14
C LEU A 595 22.93 -27.03 -7.79
N PHE A 596 22.80 -26.52 -9.03
CA PHE A 596 21.51 -26.39 -9.70
C PHE A 596 20.82 -27.73 -9.99
N GLU A 597 21.57 -28.82 -10.05
CA GLU A 597 21.08 -30.15 -10.42
C GLU A 597 21.07 -31.15 -9.25
N THR A 598 21.70 -30.81 -8.11
CA THR A 598 21.95 -31.77 -7.02
C THR A 598 20.91 -31.72 -5.89
N GLU A 599 20.16 -30.62 -5.76
CA GLU A 599 19.13 -30.45 -4.73
C GLU A 599 17.95 -31.42 -4.95
N MET A 600 17.49 -32.09 -3.89
CA MET A 600 16.45 -33.14 -3.95
C MET A 600 15.13 -32.66 -4.53
N TYR A 601 14.80 -31.38 -4.34
CA TYR A 601 13.67 -30.73 -5.01
C TYR A 601 13.76 -30.80 -6.55
N VAL A 602 14.97 -30.65 -7.09
CA VAL A 602 15.26 -30.67 -8.54
C VAL A 602 15.40 -32.08 -9.07
N SER A 603 16.15 -32.93 -8.35
CA SER A 603 16.56 -34.25 -8.82
C SER A 603 15.55 -35.36 -8.50
N GLY A 604 14.82 -35.28 -7.38
CA GLY A 604 13.97 -36.36 -6.87
C GLY A 604 12.46 -36.10 -6.93
N MET A 605 11.97 -34.98 -6.38
CA MET A 605 10.52 -34.81 -6.14
C MET A 605 9.69 -34.36 -7.36
N HIS A 606 10.30 -33.77 -8.38
CA HIS A 606 9.60 -33.22 -9.56
C HIS A 606 10.01 -33.88 -10.88
N GLY A 607 10.40 -35.16 -10.81
CA GLY A 607 10.75 -35.96 -11.97
C GLY A 607 11.90 -35.35 -12.77
N GLY A 608 13.05 -35.11 -12.11
CA GLY A 608 14.28 -34.62 -12.75
C GLY A 608 14.45 -35.25 -14.12
N HIS A 609 14.38 -34.44 -15.19
CA HIS A 609 14.39 -34.84 -16.61
C HIS A 609 13.49 -36.04 -17.03
N GLY A 610 12.67 -36.62 -16.15
CA GLY A 610 12.32 -38.03 -16.18
C GLY A 610 10.85 -38.39 -15.90
N GLY A 611 9.90 -37.44 -15.90
CA GLY A 611 8.49 -37.83 -15.90
C GLY A 611 7.47 -36.71 -15.70
N GLY A 612 6.78 -36.32 -16.78
CA GLY A 612 5.60 -35.44 -16.76
C GLY A 612 5.88 -33.93 -16.70
N LYS A 613 5.27 -33.17 -17.62
CA LYS A 613 5.28 -31.70 -17.56
C LYS A 613 4.30 -31.24 -16.47
N THR A 614 4.74 -30.47 -15.47
CA THR A 614 3.89 -29.93 -14.39
C THR A 614 3.74 -28.40 -14.47
N SER A 615 2.75 -27.89 -13.75
CA SER A 615 2.54 -26.47 -13.47
C SER A 615 2.48 -26.27 -11.95
N SER A 616 2.82 -25.07 -11.48
CA SER A 616 2.85 -24.78 -10.04
C SER A 616 2.43 -23.35 -9.71
N PHE A 617 1.93 -23.19 -8.49
CA PHE A 617 1.62 -21.92 -7.85
C PHE A 617 2.14 -21.96 -6.41
N LYS A 618 2.69 -20.84 -5.92
CA LYS A 618 3.39 -20.81 -4.64
C LYS A 618 3.29 -19.48 -3.90
N ARG A 619 3.40 -19.55 -2.59
CA ARG A 619 3.58 -18.42 -1.67
C ARG A 619 4.57 -18.82 -0.58
N CYS A 620 5.24 -17.84 0.01
CA CYS A 620 6.27 -18.11 1.00
C CYS A 620 6.07 -17.31 2.28
N LEU A 621 6.01 -18.03 3.40
CA LEU A 621 5.90 -17.51 4.76
C LEU A 621 7.21 -17.74 5.51
N PHE A 622 7.54 -16.84 6.43
CA PHE A 622 8.69 -16.97 7.32
C PHE A 622 8.26 -17.46 8.70
N PHE A 623 9.00 -18.41 9.27
CA PHE A 623 8.71 -19.00 10.57
C PHE A 623 9.93 -18.97 11.49
N LYS A 624 9.63 -18.89 12.79
CA LYS A 624 10.50 -19.29 13.90
C LYS A 624 10.02 -20.63 14.44
N ASP A 625 10.94 -21.45 14.91
CA ASP A 625 10.63 -22.69 15.62
C ASP A 625 9.60 -23.60 14.92
N ILE A 626 9.98 -24.17 13.77
CA ILE A 626 9.14 -25.11 13.02
C ILE A 626 8.86 -26.41 13.81
N GLY A 627 9.66 -26.66 14.86
CA GLY A 627 9.46 -27.75 15.82
C GLY A 627 8.36 -27.51 16.84
N SER A 628 7.83 -26.28 16.93
CA SER A 628 6.72 -25.95 17.84
C SER A 628 5.47 -26.75 17.49
N VAL A 629 4.69 -27.11 18.52
CA VAL A 629 3.50 -27.97 18.34
C VAL A 629 2.52 -27.37 17.33
N GLN A 630 2.24 -26.06 17.45
CA GLN A 630 1.27 -25.38 16.60
C GLN A 630 1.73 -25.33 15.13
N VAL A 631 2.99 -24.96 14.88
CA VAL A 631 3.50 -24.87 13.50
C VAL A 631 3.59 -26.26 12.87
N ALA A 632 4.19 -27.22 13.55
CA ALA A 632 4.35 -28.57 13.04
C ALA A 632 3.00 -29.25 12.73
N ASP A 633 2.00 -29.09 13.61
CA ASP A 633 0.67 -29.65 13.38
C ASP A 633 -0.02 -29.01 12.18
N SER A 634 0.07 -27.69 12.03
CA SER A 634 -0.52 -26.98 10.90
C SER A 634 0.16 -27.33 9.58
N LEU A 635 1.49 -27.48 9.54
CA LEU A 635 2.23 -27.92 8.34
C LEU A 635 1.81 -29.34 7.93
N VAL A 636 1.70 -30.27 8.88
CA VAL A 636 1.26 -31.64 8.62
C VAL A 636 -0.21 -31.68 8.19
N ALA A 637 -1.08 -30.89 8.83
CA ALA A 637 -2.49 -30.78 8.47
C ALA A 637 -2.69 -30.23 7.06
N ALA A 638 -1.91 -29.22 6.65
CA ALA A 638 -1.96 -28.65 5.31
C ALA A 638 -1.71 -29.70 4.21
N LEU A 639 -0.79 -30.64 4.43
CA LEU A 639 -0.50 -31.70 3.45
C LEU A 639 -1.56 -32.80 3.42
N LYS A 640 -2.34 -33.00 4.50
CA LYS A 640 -3.47 -33.93 4.49
C LYS A 640 -4.59 -33.47 3.56
N THR A 641 -4.77 -32.16 3.42
CA THR A 641 -5.83 -31.56 2.60
C THR A 641 -5.38 -31.25 1.17
N ARG A 642 -4.16 -31.66 0.79
CA ARG A 642 -3.60 -31.38 -0.54
C ARG A 642 -4.51 -31.92 -1.66
N PRO A 643 -4.75 -31.15 -2.72
CA PRO A 643 -5.58 -31.59 -3.85
C PRO A 643 -4.84 -32.50 -4.84
N SER A 644 -3.51 -32.52 -4.80
CA SER A 644 -2.65 -33.31 -5.69
C SER A 644 -1.52 -33.93 -4.87
N PRO A 645 -1.10 -35.18 -5.17
CA PRO A 645 0.04 -35.81 -4.51
C PRO A 645 1.36 -35.09 -4.79
N LEU A 646 1.42 -34.26 -5.83
CA LEU A 646 2.61 -33.49 -6.21
C LEU A 646 2.82 -32.24 -5.34
N CYS A 647 1.83 -31.84 -4.52
CA CYS A 647 1.95 -30.67 -3.64
C CYS A 647 2.91 -30.95 -2.47
N TYR A 648 3.67 -29.94 -2.08
CA TYR A 648 4.69 -30.06 -1.04
C TYR A 648 4.93 -28.72 -0.32
N LEU A 649 5.56 -28.81 0.85
CA LEU A 649 6.07 -27.68 1.62
C LEU A 649 7.60 -27.75 1.64
N HIS A 650 8.27 -26.66 1.29
CA HIS A 650 9.74 -26.56 1.31
C HIS A 650 10.17 -25.52 2.35
N LEU A 651 10.89 -25.96 3.37
CA LEU A 651 11.38 -25.16 4.49
C LEU A 651 12.88 -24.91 4.30
N LEU A 652 13.23 -23.75 3.74
CA LEU A 652 14.61 -23.34 3.52
C LEU A 652 15.18 -22.72 4.79
N GLN A 653 16.35 -23.16 5.23
CA GLN A 653 16.94 -22.64 6.46
C GLN A 653 17.51 -21.22 6.28
N GLY A 654 17.08 -20.32 7.15
CA GLY A 654 17.51 -18.94 7.27
C GLY A 654 18.60 -18.69 8.30
N GLY A 655 18.63 -17.47 8.84
CA GLY A 655 19.64 -17.02 9.81
C GLY A 655 21.02 -16.78 9.19
N GLY A 656 22.07 -16.94 10.00
CA GLY A 656 23.44 -16.63 9.59
C GLY A 656 23.56 -15.16 9.13
N ALA A 657 24.23 -14.95 8.00
CA ALA A 657 24.44 -13.63 7.42
C ALA A 657 23.15 -12.85 7.12
N VAL A 658 22.02 -13.52 6.89
CA VAL A 658 20.73 -12.85 6.66
C VAL A 658 20.30 -12.04 7.88
N ALA A 659 20.54 -12.58 9.07
CA ALA A 659 20.17 -11.98 10.36
C ALA A 659 21.18 -10.93 10.86
N ASP A 660 22.42 -10.95 10.37
CA ASP A 660 23.44 -9.94 10.71
C ASP A 660 23.09 -8.55 10.15
N VAL A 661 22.31 -8.51 9.06
CA VAL A 661 21.89 -7.27 8.41
C VAL A 661 20.67 -6.71 9.17
N ALA A 662 20.75 -5.45 9.60
CA ALA A 662 19.63 -4.80 10.28
C ALA A 662 18.37 -4.76 9.40
N ALA A 663 17.19 -4.89 10.03
CA ALA A 663 15.91 -4.95 9.33
C ALA A 663 15.64 -3.68 8.47
N ASP A 664 16.15 -2.53 8.88
CA ASP A 664 15.99 -1.25 8.19
C ASP A 664 17.11 -0.94 7.17
N ALA A 665 18.15 -1.78 7.07
CA ALA A 665 19.30 -1.55 6.19
C ALA A 665 18.95 -1.70 4.70
N THR A 666 17.86 -2.39 4.38
CA THR A 666 17.36 -2.61 3.00
C THR A 666 15.83 -2.64 3.01
N ALA A 667 15.17 -2.51 1.86
CA ALA A 667 13.71 -2.68 1.79
C ALA A 667 13.23 -4.08 2.22
N PHE A 668 14.08 -5.11 2.11
CA PHE A 668 13.80 -6.44 2.68
C PHE A 668 13.90 -6.37 4.22
N GLY A 669 12.76 -6.18 4.88
CA GLY A 669 12.70 -5.94 6.33
C GLY A 669 12.50 -7.18 7.20
N CYS A 670 11.95 -8.26 6.64
CA CYS A 670 11.68 -9.49 7.41
C CYS A 670 12.94 -10.36 7.50
N ARG A 671 13.84 -10.07 8.45
CA ARG A 671 15.12 -10.79 8.59
C ARG A 671 15.19 -11.76 9.77
N ASP A 672 14.30 -11.63 10.74
CA ASP A 672 14.26 -12.50 11.91
C ASP A 672 13.40 -13.75 11.67
N TRP A 673 13.97 -14.74 11.00
CA TRP A 673 13.32 -16.03 10.73
C TRP A 673 14.34 -17.16 10.64
N ASP A 674 13.90 -18.35 11.02
CA ASP A 674 14.73 -19.57 10.99
C ASP A 674 14.47 -20.37 9.73
N PHE A 675 13.23 -20.31 9.20
CA PHE A 675 12.84 -21.00 7.97
C PHE A 675 11.95 -20.16 7.07
N ALA A 676 12.26 -20.18 5.77
CA ALA A 676 11.35 -19.74 4.71
C ALA A 676 10.56 -20.95 4.20
N CYS A 677 9.27 -20.99 4.51
CA CYS A 677 8.35 -22.04 4.08
C CYS A 677 7.71 -21.66 2.75
N VAL A 678 8.09 -22.31 1.67
CA VAL A 678 7.45 -22.19 0.36
C VAL A 678 6.35 -23.25 0.25
N ILE A 679 5.11 -22.80 0.31
CA ILE A 679 3.92 -23.62 0.10
C ILE A 679 3.70 -23.74 -1.40
N THR A 680 3.85 -24.94 -1.96
CA THR A 680 3.78 -25.13 -3.42
C THR A 680 2.67 -26.09 -3.80
N GLY A 681 1.68 -25.55 -4.50
CA GLY A 681 0.66 -26.32 -5.18
C GLY A 681 1.17 -26.77 -6.55
N VAL A 682 1.03 -28.05 -6.89
CA VAL A 682 1.54 -28.63 -8.15
C VAL A 682 0.48 -29.53 -8.77
N TRP A 683 0.28 -29.37 -10.08
CA TRP A 683 -0.64 -30.20 -10.87
C TRP A 683 -0.03 -30.58 -12.22
N PRO A 684 -0.54 -31.66 -12.87
CA PRO A 684 -0.17 -32.02 -14.24
C PRO A 684 -0.49 -30.89 -15.23
N ARG A 685 0.43 -30.58 -16.15
CA ARG A 685 0.28 -29.41 -17.05
C ARG A 685 -0.89 -29.51 -18.02
N ASP A 686 -1.29 -30.72 -18.39
CA ASP A 686 -2.50 -30.98 -19.19
C ASP A 686 -3.80 -30.61 -18.45
N GLN A 687 -3.73 -30.35 -17.14
CA GLN A 687 -4.84 -29.86 -16.33
C GLN A 687 -4.81 -28.33 -16.12
N ASP A 688 -3.95 -27.58 -16.81
CA ASP A 688 -3.97 -26.12 -16.78
C ASP A 688 -5.37 -25.56 -17.15
N GLY A 689 -5.85 -24.58 -16.38
CA GLY A 689 -7.18 -23.96 -16.59
C GLY A 689 -8.38 -24.82 -16.12
N THR A 690 -8.16 -26.03 -15.61
CA THR A 690 -9.22 -26.90 -15.10
C THR A 690 -9.57 -26.61 -13.64
N GLU A 691 -10.57 -27.34 -13.10
CA GLU A 691 -10.90 -27.30 -11.67
C GLU A 691 -9.73 -27.72 -10.78
N ALA A 692 -8.94 -28.72 -11.17
CA ALA A 692 -7.81 -29.20 -10.38
C ALA A 692 -6.74 -28.11 -10.16
N ALA A 693 -6.43 -27.33 -11.20
CA ALA A 693 -5.51 -26.19 -11.10
C ALA A 693 -6.05 -25.12 -10.15
N ARG A 694 -7.34 -24.78 -10.25
CA ARG A 694 -7.99 -23.79 -9.37
C ARG A 694 -8.03 -24.23 -7.91
N THR A 695 -8.48 -25.46 -7.64
CA THR A 695 -8.49 -26.03 -6.29
C THR A 695 -7.08 -26.08 -5.70
N THR A 696 -6.05 -26.29 -6.51
CA THR A 696 -4.65 -26.24 -6.06
C THR A 696 -4.19 -24.83 -5.71
N VAL A 697 -4.55 -23.82 -6.51
CA VAL A 697 -4.28 -22.40 -6.18
C VAL A 697 -5.02 -21.98 -4.90
N ASP A 698 -6.30 -22.33 -4.78
CA ASP A 698 -7.11 -22.02 -3.60
C ASP A 698 -6.57 -22.72 -2.35
N TRP A 699 -6.10 -23.97 -2.47
CA TRP A 699 -5.42 -24.68 -1.39
C TRP A 699 -4.19 -23.91 -0.89
N VAL A 700 -3.35 -23.37 -1.79
CA VAL A 700 -2.19 -22.56 -1.38
C VAL A 700 -2.65 -21.32 -0.59
N TYR A 701 -3.66 -20.59 -1.07
CA TYR A 701 -4.17 -19.41 -0.36
C TYR A 701 -4.79 -19.76 1.00
N ASN A 702 -5.54 -20.86 1.10
CA ASN A 702 -6.13 -21.32 2.36
C ASN A 702 -5.04 -21.68 3.37
N VAL A 703 -4.07 -22.50 2.96
CA VAL A 703 -2.94 -22.90 3.83
C VAL A 703 -2.14 -21.69 4.30
N VAL A 704 -1.88 -20.74 3.39
CA VAL A 704 -1.18 -19.50 3.74
C VAL A 704 -2.01 -18.67 4.72
N GLY A 705 -3.32 -18.55 4.51
CA GLY A 705 -4.23 -17.84 5.41
C GLY A 705 -4.25 -18.43 6.82
N ASP A 706 -4.34 -19.75 6.93
CA ASP A 706 -4.33 -20.48 8.21
C ASP A 706 -3.00 -20.29 8.96
N LEU A 707 -1.90 -20.27 8.23
CA LEU A 707 -0.55 -20.15 8.78
C LEU A 707 -0.09 -18.70 9.01
N LEU A 708 -0.79 -17.71 8.45
CA LEU A 708 -0.33 -16.32 8.43
C LEU A 708 -0.16 -15.73 9.83
N SER A 709 -1.01 -16.11 10.78
CA SER A 709 -0.94 -15.65 12.18
C SER A 709 0.26 -16.20 12.93
N LEU A 710 0.77 -17.37 12.53
CA LEU A 710 1.95 -18.02 13.11
C LEU A 710 3.26 -17.57 12.46
N SER A 711 3.19 -16.92 11.30
CA SER A 711 4.36 -16.44 10.56
C SER A 711 4.95 -15.15 11.14
N THR A 712 6.27 -14.99 11.04
CA THR A 712 7.00 -13.76 11.38
C THR A 712 7.13 -12.80 10.21
N GLY A 713 6.80 -13.23 9.00
CA GLY A 713 6.82 -12.40 7.80
C GLY A 713 6.45 -13.17 6.53
N VAL A 714 6.48 -12.48 5.40
CA VAL A 714 6.12 -13.03 4.08
C VAL A 714 7.19 -12.65 3.06
N TYR A 715 7.47 -13.52 2.10
CA TYR A 715 8.36 -13.18 1.01
C TYR A 715 7.63 -12.46 -0.15
N GLY A 716 8.06 -11.23 -0.47
CA GLY A 716 7.41 -10.39 -1.48
C GLY A 716 7.61 -10.81 -2.95
N ALA A 717 8.55 -11.71 -3.26
CA ALA A 717 8.93 -12.02 -4.65
C ALA A 717 7.82 -12.66 -5.50
N ASP A 718 6.89 -13.38 -4.86
CA ASP A 718 5.79 -14.09 -5.54
C ASP A 718 4.44 -13.34 -5.44
N LEU A 719 4.41 -12.16 -4.79
CA LEU A 719 3.19 -11.36 -4.60
C LEU A 719 2.91 -10.43 -5.78
N GLY A 720 1.63 -10.15 -6.03
CA GLY A 720 1.16 -9.29 -7.11
C GLY A 720 -0.11 -8.53 -6.81
N PRO A 721 -0.69 -7.82 -7.80
CA PRO A 721 -1.92 -7.05 -7.64
C PRO A 721 -3.19 -7.91 -7.47
N ASP A 722 -3.06 -9.22 -7.22
CA ASP A 722 -4.19 -10.07 -6.84
C ASP A 722 -4.67 -9.65 -5.44
N PRO A 723 -5.96 -9.34 -5.25
CA PRO A 723 -6.47 -8.92 -3.94
C PRO A 723 -6.18 -9.90 -2.81
N ARG A 724 -6.06 -11.20 -3.12
CA ARG A 724 -5.73 -12.24 -2.13
C ARG A 724 -4.31 -12.10 -1.58
N ASP A 725 -3.42 -11.42 -2.30
CA ASP A 725 -2.06 -11.11 -1.83
C ASP A 725 -2.01 -9.89 -0.90
N THR A 726 -3.09 -9.12 -0.74
CA THR A 726 -3.08 -7.87 0.04
C THR A 726 -2.61 -8.09 1.48
N ALA A 727 -3.23 -9.03 2.19
CA ALA A 727 -2.86 -9.36 3.58
C ALA A 727 -1.44 -9.93 3.70
N LEU A 728 -0.92 -10.54 2.62
CA LEU A 728 0.43 -11.08 2.56
C LEU A 728 1.45 -9.95 2.35
N ALA A 729 1.16 -9.02 1.44
CA ALA A 729 1.98 -7.84 1.18
C ALA A 729 2.12 -6.95 2.42
N ASP A 730 1.08 -6.88 3.26
CA ASP A 730 1.10 -6.18 4.54
C ASP A 730 2.12 -6.74 5.53
N LYS A 731 2.58 -7.98 5.36
CA LYS A 731 3.64 -8.62 6.16
C LYS A 731 4.96 -8.82 5.42
N ALA A 732 5.10 -8.30 4.19
CA ALA A 732 6.25 -8.60 3.34
C ALA A 732 7.51 -7.73 3.59
N PHE A 733 7.33 -6.54 4.17
CA PHE A 733 8.41 -5.55 4.33
C PHE A 733 8.73 -5.20 5.78
N GLY A 734 8.08 -5.83 6.75
CA GLY A 734 8.29 -5.55 8.18
C GLY A 734 8.14 -4.05 8.52
N PRO A 735 9.11 -3.44 9.23
CA PRO A 735 9.06 -2.02 9.62
C PRO A 735 9.24 -1.05 8.45
N ASN A 736 9.66 -1.52 7.27
CA ASN A 736 10.03 -0.68 6.14
C ASN A 736 8.84 -0.21 5.27
N ARG A 737 7.67 -0.83 5.48
CA ARG A 737 6.39 -0.52 4.81
C ARG A 737 6.14 0.97 4.57
N PRO A 738 6.32 1.84 5.56
CA PRO A 738 5.92 3.22 5.39
C PRO A 738 6.89 4.07 4.59
N ARG A 739 8.19 3.79 4.74
CA ARG A 739 9.23 4.41 3.91
C ARG A 739 8.99 4.05 2.45
N LEU A 740 8.65 2.78 2.16
CA LEU A 740 8.29 2.33 0.82
C LEU A 740 7.03 3.02 0.27
N ALA A 741 5.99 3.18 1.08
CA ALA A 741 4.77 3.86 0.70
C ALA A 741 5.02 5.32 0.26
N ARG A 742 5.79 6.07 1.05
CA ARG A 742 6.20 7.45 0.71
C ARG A 742 7.07 7.49 -0.53
N LEU A 743 8.11 6.65 -0.60
CA LEU A 743 9.00 6.61 -1.76
C LEU A 743 8.24 6.28 -3.05
N LYS A 744 7.21 5.43 -2.99
CA LYS A 744 6.41 5.07 -4.16
C LYS A 744 5.62 6.27 -4.70
N GLN A 745 5.12 7.14 -3.83
CA GLN A 745 4.44 8.37 -4.24
C GLN A 745 5.36 9.31 -5.03
N TYR A 746 6.61 9.46 -4.60
CA TYR A 746 7.57 10.33 -5.28
C TYR A 746 8.22 9.69 -6.51
N ALA A 747 8.56 8.40 -6.45
CA ALA A 747 9.30 7.72 -7.53
C ALA A 747 8.39 7.18 -8.66
N ASP A 748 7.10 6.97 -8.40
CA ASP A 748 6.12 6.52 -9.39
C ASP A 748 4.73 7.14 -9.14
N PRO A 749 4.60 8.49 -9.18
CA PRO A 749 3.35 9.20 -8.92
C PRO A 749 2.25 8.88 -9.96
N HIS A 750 2.66 8.41 -11.13
CA HIS A 750 1.76 8.08 -12.26
C HIS A 750 1.39 6.60 -12.32
N HIS A 751 1.82 5.78 -11.36
CA HIS A 751 1.57 4.33 -11.33
C HIS A 751 1.97 3.60 -12.62
N VAL A 752 3.10 4.00 -13.23
CA VAL A 752 3.68 3.32 -14.39
C VAL A 752 4.02 1.88 -14.05
N LEU A 753 4.45 1.58 -12.82
CA LEU A 753 4.80 0.23 -12.35
C LEU A 753 3.70 -0.31 -11.43
N ALA A 754 2.44 -0.28 -11.88
CA ALA A 754 1.26 -0.67 -11.11
C ALA A 754 1.15 -2.18 -10.78
N TYR A 755 1.88 -3.04 -11.52
CA TYR A 755 1.76 -4.50 -11.43
C TYR A 755 2.92 -5.17 -10.67
N ALA A 756 3.82 -4.37 -10.07
CA ALA A 756 4.87 -4.87 -9.19
C ALA A 756 4.28 -5.41 -7.88
N CYS A 757 5.14 -5.97 -7.01
CA CYS A 757 4.72 -6.39 -5.67
C CYS A 757 3.98 -5.23 -4.98
N PRO A 758 2.76 -5.46 -4.46
CA PRO A 758 1.98 -4.41 -3.83
C PRO A 758 2.76 -3.79 -2.68
N LEU A 759 2.76 -2.46 -2.64
CA LEU A 759 3.26 -1.69 -1.52
C LEU A 759 2.06 -1.14 -0.72
N PRO A 760 2.23 -0.89 0.59
CA PRO A 760 1.21 -0.23 1.39
C PRO A 760 0.82 1.09 0.73
N LYS A 761 -0.48 1.40 0.73
CA LYS A 761 -0.93 2.72 0.31
C LYS A 761 -0.44 3.74 1.33
N ALA A 762 0.20 4.78 0.85
CA ALA A 762 0.39 5.96 1.67
C ALA A 762 -0.99 6.54 2.02
N PRO A 763 -1.19 7.05 3.24
CA PRO A 763 -2.46 7.67 3.62
C PRO A 763 -2.78 8.82 2.66
N VAL A 764 -3.94 8.74 1.97
CA VAL A 764 -4.29 9.62 0.83
C VAL A 764 -5.03 10.90 1.27
N GLY A 765 -4.94 11.30 2.53
CA GLY A 765 -5.63 12.49 3.04
C GLY A 765 -4.96 13.08 4.27
N GLN A 766 -5.27 14.35 4.54
CA GLN A 766 -4.80 15.04 5.74
C GLN A 766 -5.46 14.40 6.97
N LYS A 767 -4.77 13.43 7.57
CA LYS A 767 -5.23 12.77 8.80
C LYS A 767 -5.09 13.69 9.98
N LEU A 768 -6.02 13.59 10.93
CA LEU A 768 -5.87 14.21 12.24
C LEU A 768 -5.19 13.21 13.19
N ILE A 769 -3.97 13.50 13.60
CA ILE A 769 -3.27 12.74 14.63
C ILE A 769 -3.26 13.58 15.91
N VAL A 770 -3.86 13.06 16.97
CA VAL A 770 -3.97 13.72 18.27
C VAL A 770 -3.12 12.98 19.29
N LEU A 771 -2.06 13.63 19.75
CA LEU A 771 -1.19 13.14 20.82
C LEU A 771 -1.81 13.52 22.17
N VAL A 772 -2.31 12.55 22.91
CA VAL A 772 -2.96 12.77 24.21
C VAL A 772 -1.88 12.68 25.30
N THR A 773 -1.42 13.84 25.76
CA THR A 773 -0.36 14.00 26.76
C THR A 773 -0.94 14.42 28.10
N GLY A 774 -0.10 14.47 29.14
CA GLY A 774 -0.52 14.88 30.49
C GLY A 774 0.06 14.02 31.61
N GLU A 775 -0.16 14.46 32.84
CA GLU A 775 0.40 13.81 34.02
C GLU A 775 -0.22 12.42 34.30
N SER A 776 0.43 11.67 35.20
CA SER A 776 -0.13 10.42 35.72
C SER A 776 -1.52 10.66 36.34
N CYS A 777 -2.45 9.75 36.03
CA CYS A 777 -3.82 9.77 36.53
C CYS A 777 -4.68 10.97 36.11
N ALA A 778 -4.25 11.74 35.11
CA ALA A 778 -5.06 12.82 34.51
C ALA A 778 -6.26 12.31 33.67
N GLY A 779 -6.27 11.02 33.28
CA GLY A 779 -7.39 10.43 32.53
C GLY A 779 -7.22 10.39 31.01
N LYS A 780 -5.98 10.43 30.51
CA LYS A 780 -5.64 10.43 29.07
C LYS A 780 -6.36 9.36 28.24
N ASP A 781 -6.26 8.10 28.64
CA ASP A 781 -6.86 6.96 27.91
C ASP A 781 -8.39 7.06 27.87
N TYR A 782 -9.00 7.57 28.95
CA TYR A 782 -10.44 7.82 29.03
C TYR A 782 -10.87 8.95 28.09
N CYS A 783 -10.20 10.10 28.14
CA CYS A 783 -10.49 11.22 27.24
C CYS A 783 -10.34 10.84 25.77
N ALA A 784 -9.28 10.10 25.44
CA ALA A 784 -9.03 9.62 24.08
C ALA A 784 -10.17 8.72 23.57
N ALA A 785 -10.67 7.80 24.41
CA ALA A 785 -11.80 6.93 24.07
C ALA A 785 -13.10 7.73 23.86
N VAL A 786 -13.37 8.73 24.71
CA VAL A 786 -14.53 9.62 24.53
C VAL A 786 -14.43 10.40 23.22
N TRP A 787 -13.28 11.02 22.93
CA TRP A 787 -13.09 11.78 21.69
C TRP A 787 -13.21 10.90 20.44
N ALA A 788 -12.68 9.67 20.46
CA ALA A 788 -12.87 8.70 19.37
C ALA A 788 -14.35 8.39 19.11
N SER A 789 -15.15 8.29 20.17
CA SER A 789 -16.60 8.06 20.04
C SER A 789 -17.32 9.25 19.40
N VAL A 790 -16.92 10.49 19.70
CA VAL A 790 -17.50 11.70 19.10
C VAL A 790 -17.29 11.70 17.58
N PHE A 791 -16.07 11.43 17.11
CA PHE A 791 -15.78 11.34 15.67
C PHE A 791 -16.60 10.26 14.97
N SER A 792 -16.80 9.11 15.62
CA SER A 792 -17.58 7.99 15.06
C SER A 792 -19.08 8.28 14.95
N THR A 793 -19.59 9.24 15.74
CA THR A 793 -21.04 9.51 15.87
C THR A 793 -21.48 10.77 15.13
N TYR A 794 -20.60 11.77 14.98
CA TYR A 794 -21.00 13.13 14.58
C TYR A 794 -21.01 13.39 13.08
N THR A 795 -20.17 12.70 12.30
CA THR A 795 -20.00 13.06 10.88
C THR A 795 -20.97 12.31 9.97
N HIS A 796 -21.71 13.02 9.12
CA HIS A 796 -22.51 12.46 8.02
C HIS A 796 -21.66 11.72 6.95
N LYS A 797 -20.33 11.87 7.01
CA LYS A 797 -19.33 11.02 6.36
C LYS A 797 -18.88 9.98 7.39
N ALA A 798 -18.67 8.72 7.01
CA ALA A 798 -18.17 7.68 7.92
C ALA A 798 -16.71 7.94 8.34
N THR A 799 -16.45 8.95 9.18
CA THR A 799 -15.12 9.27 9.70
C THR A 799 -14.73 8.20 10.70
N THR A 800 -13.62 7.53 10.43
CA THR A 800 -13.11 6.44 11.24
C THR A 800 -12.08 6.96 12.24
N ALA A 801 -12.23 6.58 13.52
CA ALA A 801 -11.32 6.99 14.59
C ALA A 801 -10.80 5.79 15.39
N ARG A 802 -9.52 5.83 15.80
CA ARG A 802 -8.90 4.78 16.64
C ARG A 802 -8.02 5.38 17.73
N VAL A 803 -8.04 4.75 18.90
CA VAL A 803 -7.14 5.05 20.03
C VAL A 803 -6.07 3.96 20.10
N VAL A 804 -4.80 4.37 20.20
CA VAL A 804 -3.65 3.46 20.34
C VAL A 804 -2.71 3.98 21.42
N SER A 805 -2.15 3.10 22.24
CA SER A 805 -1.08 3.48 23.16
C SER A 805 0.29 3.17 22.55
N ILE A 806 1.11 4.22 22.36
CA ILE A 806 2.50 4.05 21.84
C ILE A 806 3.38 3.23 22.79
N SER A 807 2.99 3.12 24.06
CA SER A 807 3.72 2.37 25.08
C SER A 807 3.50 0.86 25.02
N ASP A 808 2.61 0.35 24.16
CA ASP A 808 2.26 -1.08 24.13
C ASP A 808 3.42 -1.96 23.65
N ALA A 809 4.16 -1.54 22.63
CA ALA A 809 5.37 -2.25 22.17
C ALA A 809 6.41 -2.38 23.29
N THR A 810 6.69 -1.27 24.00
CA THR A 810 7.61 -1.29 25.14
C THR A 810 7.11 -2.17 26.29
N LYS A 811 5.80 -2.25 26.54
CA LYS A 811 5.25 -3.17 27.56
C LYS A 811 5.45 -4.62 27.17
N GLN A 812 5.32 -4.97 25.89
CA GLN A 812 5.58 -6.32 25.39
C GLN A 812 7.04 -6.71 25.57
N GLU A 813 7.97 -5.84 25.19
CA GLU A 813 9.41 -6.06 25.37
C GLU A 813 9.79 -6.14 26.85
N TYR A 814 9.24 -5.25 27.69
CA TYR A 814 9.46 -5.28 29.13
C TYR A 814 8.92 -6.56 29.77
N ALA A 815 7.71 -7.01 29.39
CA ALA A 815 7.13 -8.26 29.86
C ALA A 815 8.00 -9.45 29.47
N ALA A 816 8.48 -9.50 28.23
CA ALA A 816 9.38 -10.55 27.75
C ALA A 816 10.72 -10.55 28.49
N ALA A 817 11.28 -9.37 28.79
CA ALA A 817 12.58 -9.23 29.47
C ALA A 817 12.51 -9.50 30.98
N THR A 818 11.38 -9.20 31.63
CA THR A 818 11.27 -9.25 33.11
C THR A 818 10.35 -10.35 33.63
N GLY A 819 9.58 -11.00 32.76
CA GLY A 819 8.54 -11.96 33.15
C GLY A 819 7.27 -11.31 33.71
N ALA A 820 7.10 -9.99 33.59
CA ALA A 820 5.87 -9.31 34.00
C ALA A 820 4.66 -9.75 33.16
N ASP A 821 3.47 -9.78 33.76
CA ASP A 821 2.25 -10.21 33.07
C ASP A 821 1.78 -9.13 32.07
N LEU A 822 1.95 -9.42 30.77
CA LEU A 822 1.57 -8.51 29.69
C LEU A 822 0.08 -8.18 29.70
N SER A 823 -0.80 -9.18 29.95
CA SER A 823 -2.25 -8.97 29.92
C SER A 823 -2.67 -7.97 30.98
N ARG A 824 -2.05 -8.06 32.17
CA ARG A 824 -2.25 -7.13 33.28
C ARG A 824 -1.58 -5.77 33.01
N LEU A 825 -0.41 -5.72 32.38
CA LEU A 825 0.22 -4.45 31.99
C LEU A 825 -0.65 -3.63 31.00
N LEU A 826 -1.43 -4.32 30.17
CA LEU A 826 -2.32 -3.68 29.20
C LEU A 826 -3.68 -3.29 29.79
N SER A 827 -4.23 -4.09 30.70
CA SER A 827 -5.63 -3.95 31.18
C SER A 827 -5.79 -3.55 32.65
N ASP A 828 -4.84 -3.88 33.53
CA ASP A 828 -4.91 -3.64 34.98
C ASP A 828 -4.15 -2.36 35.35
N ARG A 829 -4.90 -1.33 35.75
CA ARG A 829 -4.34 -0.02 36.10
C ARG A 829 -3.44 -0.06 37.33
N ALA A 830 -3.81 -0.79 38.38
CA ALA A 830 -3.02 -0.84 39.61
C ALA A 830 -1.68 -1.53 39.35
N TYR A 831 -1.70 -2.62 38.59
CA TYR A 831 -0.51 -3.33 38.15
C TYR A 831 0.40 -2.46 37.25
N LYS A 832 -0.19 -1.74 36.29
CA LYS A 832 0.55 -0.79 35.42
C LYS A 832 1.23 0.34 36.21
N GLU A 833 0.60 0.86 37.27
CA GLU A 833 1.21 1.88 38.12
C GLU A 833 2.36 1.31 38.96
N GLN A 834 2.23 0.09 39.47
CA GLN A 834 3.31 -0.61 40.20
C GLN A 834 4.56 -0.77 39.34
N HIS A 835 4.41 -1.17 38.07
CA HIS A 835 5.54 -1.40 37.15
C HIS A 835 6.04 -0.13 36.44
N ARG A 836 5.40 1.04 36.61
CA ARG A 836 5.71 2.25 35.84
C ARG A 836 7.17 2.75 36.00
N PRO A 837 7.76 2.80 37.20
CA PRO A 837 9.15 3.22 37.35
C PRO A 837 10.11 2.32 36.56
N ALA A 838 9.94 1.00 36.71
CA ALA A 838 10.75 -0.01 36.01
C ALA A 838 10.55 0.05 34.48
N LEU A 839 9.30 0.18 34.00
CA LEU A 839 8.98 0.35 32.58
C LEU A 839 9.64 1.61 31.99
N THR A 840 9.71 2.68 32.79
CA THR A 840 10.33 3.95 32.37
C THR A 840 11.85 3.85 32.31
N ALA A 841 12.47 3.18 33.28
CA ALA A 841 13.89 2.89 33.26
C ALA A 841 14.25 1.99 32.07
N PHE A 842 13.46 0.93 31.83
CA PHE A 842 13.62 0.04 30.68
C PHE A 842 13.55 0.79 29.36
N PHE A 843 12.55 1.65 29.18
CA PHE A 843 12.43 2.47 27.97
C PHE A 843 13.63 3.40 27.77
N ARG A 844 14.11 4.07 28.83
CA ARG A 844 15.29 4.95 28.74
C ARG A 844 16.55 4.18 28.33
N GLU A 845 16.72 2.97 28.83
CA GLU A 845 17.84 2.11 28.44
C GLU A 845 17.74 1.68 26.98
N GLN A 846 16.54 1.31 26.52
CA GLN A 846 16.31 1.00 25.10
C GLN A 846 16.59 2.21 24.20
N VAL A 847 16.18 3.43 24.59
CA VAL A 847 16.50 4.65 23.84
C VAL A 847 18.01 4.92 23.82
N ARG A 848 18.74 4.61 24.90
CA ARG A 848 20.21 4.73 24.93
C ARG A 848 20.89 3.82 23.90
N LEU A 849 20.35 2.62 23.71
CA LEU A 849 20.85 1.64 22.74
C LEU A 849 20.35 1.92 21.31
N ARG A 850 19.13 2.42 21.17
CA ARG A 850 18.44 2.73 19.91
C ARG A 850 17.89 4.17 19.97
N PRO A 851 18.71 5.20 19.67
CA PRO A 851 18.32 6.61 19.82
C PRO A 851 17.07 7.03 19.03
N ARG A 852 16.74 6.30 17.95
CA ARG A 852 15.55 6.56 17.10
C ARG A 852 14.28 5.82 17.55
N LEU A 853 14.34 5.04 18.63
CA LEU A 853 13.21 4.26 19.13
C LEU A 853 11.90 5.05 19.30
N PRO A 854 11.89 6.30 19.80
CA PRO A 854 10.66 7.09 19.91
C PRO A 854 10.03 7.42 18.55
N GLU A 855 10.86 7.79 17.56
CA GLU A 855 10.41 8.09 16.19
C GLU A 855 9.85 6.83 15.52
N GLU A 856 10.52 5.69 15.72
CA GLU A 856 10.11 4.40 15.19
C GLU A 856 8.78 3.94 15.77
N HIS A 857 8.61 3.96 17.10
CA HIS A 857 7.34 3.63 17.75
C HIS A 857 6.20 4.56 17.28
N PHE A 858 6.49 5.86 17.12
CA PHE A 858 5.49 6.80 16.64
C PHE A 858 5.05 6.45 15.22
N LEU A 859 6.02 6.22 14.32
CA LEU A 859 5.74 5.83 12.96
C LEU A 859 4.98 4.49 12.90
N ASP A 860 5.40 3.48 13.64
CA ASP A 860 4.74 2.17 13.67
C ASP A 860 3.27 2.27 14.07
N VAL A 861 2.94 3.09 15.06
CA VAL A 861 1.55 3.35 15.46
C VAL A 861 0.77 4.09 14.37
N VAL A 862 1.36 5.13 13.77
CA VAL A 862 0.71 5.91 12.70
C VAL A 862 0.41 5.03 11.50
N TYR A 863 1.35 4.18 11.10
CA TYR A 863 1.21 3.33 9.93
C TYR A 863 0.39 2.07 10.18
N GLY A 864 0.40 1.55 11.41
CA GLY A 864 -0.55 0.51 11.84
C GLY A 864 -2.00 0.99 11.83
N ALA A 865 -2.23 2.31 11.80
CA ALA A 865 -3.53 2.95 11.68
C ALA A 865 -3.69 3.69 10.34
N ALA A 866 -3.07 3.19 9.26
CA ALA A 866 -3.21 3.75 7.92
C ALA A 866 -4.65 3.73 7.38
N ASP A 867 -5.53 2.93 7.98
CA ASP A 867 -6.94 2.75 7.62
C ASP A 867 -7.91 3.77 8.25
N VAL A 868 -7.46 4.59 9.21
CA VAL A 868 -8.35 5.55 9.91
C VAL A 868 -8.12 7.02 9.56
N ASP A 869 -9.16 7.85 9.66
CA ASP A 869 -9.11 9.29 9.43
C ASP A 869 -8.56 10.08 10.64
N VAL A 870 -8.90 9.61 11.85
CA VAL A 870 -8.45 10.18 13.13
C VAL A 870 -7.69 9.14 13.94
N LEU A 871 -6.48 9.47 14.37
CA LEU A 871 -5.67 8.63 15.25
C LEU A 871 -5.37 9.36 16.56
N LEU A 872 -5.80 8.80 17.68
CA LEU A 872 -5.48 9.30 19.01
C LEU A 872 -4.38 8.43 19.65
N ILE A 873 -3.24 9.03 19.93
CA ILE A 873 -2.06 8.34 20.48
C ILE A 873 -1.89 8.71 21.95
N THR A 874 -1.92 7.72 22.84
CA THR A 874 -1.65 7.93 24.28
C THR A 874 -0.30 7.35 24.67
N GLY A 875 0.24 7.79 25.81
CA GLY A 875 1.49 7.24 26.36
C GLY A 875 2.78 7.83 25.80
N ILE A 876 2.69 8.92 25.05
CA ILE A 876 3.84 9.74 24.59
C ILE A 876 4.65 10.20 25.80
N ARG A 877 5.99 10.10 25.70
CA ARG A 877 6.94 10.49 26.76
C ARG A 877 7.78 11.71 26.39
N ASP A 878 7.82 12.08 25.11
CA ASP A 878 8.61 13.20 24.60
C ASP A 878 8.11 14.56 25.08
N GLU A 879 9.07 15.46 25.30
CA GLU A 879 8.82 16.88 25.54
C GLU A 879 8.58 17.59 24.20
N ALA A 880 7.50 18.37 24.12
CA ALA A 880 7.05 19.08 22.91
C ALA A 880 6.87 18.19 21.65
N PRO A 881 6.04 17.14 21.72
CA PRO A 881 6.05 16.07 20.73
C PRO A 881 5.63 16.51 19.32
N VAL A 882 4.81 17.56 19.16
CA VAL A 882 4.47 18.10 17.84
C VAL A 882 5.70 18.68 17.13
N SER A 883 6.56 19.38 17.87
CA SER A 883 7.80 19.95 17.29
C SER A 883 8.78 18.86 16.85
N THR A 884 8.85 17.77 17.61
CA THR A 884 9.77 16.66 17.38
C THR A 884 9.28 15.70 16.30
N LEU A 885 7.97 15.43 16.21
CA LEU A 885 7.43 14.32 15.40
C LEU A 885 6.69 14.76 14.12
N SER A 886 6.25 16.01 14.01
CA SER A 886 5.42 16.47 12.87
C SER A 886 6.07 16.26 11.50
N HIS A 887 7.39 16.44 11.40
CA HIS A 887 8.14 16.26 10.16
C HIS A 887 8.15 14.80 9.65
N LEU A 888 7.86 13.83 10.52
CA LEU A 888 7.79 12.41 10.17
C LEU A 888 6.48 12.03 9.44
N VAL A 889 5.44 12.85 9.63
CA VAL A 889 4.08 12.66 9.10
C VAL A 889 3.61 13.94 8.39
N PRO A 890 4.35 14.45 7.40
CA PRO A 890 4.15 15.80 6.91
C PRO A 890 2.82 15.98 6.16
N ASP A 891 2.22 14.89 5.67
CA ASP A 891 0.88 14.89 5.04
C ASP A 891 -0.27 14.87 6.06
N SER A 892 0.02 14.76 7.36
CA SER A 892 -0.98 14.68 8.42
C SER A 892 -0.88 15.87 9.37
N ARG A 893 -2.03 16.31 9.88
CA ARG A 893 -2.06 17.30 10.96
C ARG A 893 -1.75 16.60 12.27
N LEU A 894 -0.64 16.98 12.89
CA LEU A 894 -0.26 16.52 14.24
C LEU A 894 -0.60 17.60 15.28
N LEU A 895 -1.40 17.23 16.28
CA LEU A 895 -1.76 18.08 17.42
C LEU A 895 -1.42 17.36 18.71
N ASP A 896 -1.13 18.08 19.78
CA ASP A 896 -1.13 17.53 21.14
C ASP A 896 -2.18 18.17 22.04
N VAL A 897 -2.92 17.32 22.77
CA VAL A 897 -3.88 17.74 23.78
C VAL A 897 -3.36 17.30 25.14
N ARG A 898 -2.97 18.27 25.97
CA ARG A 898 -2.49 18.01 27.33
C ARG A 898 -3.67 17.92 28.28
N VAL A 899 -3.97 16.72 28.76
CA VAL A 899 -5.00 16.46 29.77
C VAL A 899 -4.44 16.77 31.16
N GLN A 900 -5.12 17.64 31.89
CA GLN A 900 -4.79 18.03 33.26
C GLN A 900 -5.92 17.65 34.21
N ALA A 901 -5.58 17.46 35.49
CA ALA A 901 -6.54 17.24 36.56
C ALA A 901 -5.93 17.68 37.89
N GLY A 902 -6.76 18.26 38.77
CA GLY A 902 -6.43 18.68 40.11
C GLY A 902 -5.78 17.57 40.94
N LYS A 903 -4.95 17.98 41.91
CA LYS A 903 -4.19 17.05 42.76
C LYS A 903 -5.12 16.06 43.49
N GLN A 904 -6.28 16.52 43.96
CA GLN A 904 -7.26 15.69 44.66
C GLN A 904 -7.90 14.65 43.73
N THR A 905 -8.31 15.06 42.52
CA THR A 905 -8.82 14.18 41.47
C THR A 905 -7.79 13.11 41.08
N ARG A 906 -6.53 13.50 40.90
CA ARG A 906 -5.44 12.57 40.60
C ARG A 906 -5.16 11.59 41.75
N ARG A 907 -5.25 12.03 43.02
CA ARG A 907 -5.08 11.17 44.22
C ARG A 907 -6.21 10.16 44.34
N SER A 908 -7.46 10.60 44.18
CA SER A 908 -8.63 9.72 44.15
C SER A 908 -8.52 8.66 43.05
N ARG A 909 -8.16 9.07 41.82
CA ARG A 909 -7.92 8.18 40.68
C ARG A 909 -6.70 7.25 40.85
N ARG A 910 -5.80 7.51 41.80
CA ARG A 910 -4.69 6.62 42.18
C ARG A 910 -5.08 5.57 43.24
N GLY A 911 -6.27 5.69 43.85
CA GLY A 911 -6.75 4.73 44.86
C GLY A 911 -6.23 4.98 46.28
N LYS A 912 -5.72 6.17 46.62
CA LYS A 912 -5.42 6.54 48.02
C LYS A 912 -6.60 7.32 48.61
N HIS A 913 -7.37 6.69 49.50
CA HIS A 913 -8.43 7.35 50.28
C HIS A 913 -7.83 8.28 51.35
N GLU A 914 -8.44 9.45 51.52
CA GLU A 914 -8.30 10.27 52.74
C GLU A 914 -9.05 9.58 53.87
N GLY A 915 -8.31 8.98 54.80
CA GLY A 915 -8.90 8.28 55.93
C GLY A 915 -7.90 7.42 56.69
N ASP A 916 -6.76 7.99 57.09
CA ASP A 916 -6.01 7.43 58.21
C ASP A 916 -5.17 8.53 58.89
N ASN A 917 -5.86 9.43 59.61
CA ASN A 917 -5.27 10.21 60.68
C ASN A 917 -5.72 9.57 61.99
N ASN A 918 -4.91 8.64 62.52
CA ASN A 918 -4.56 8.48 63.94
C ASN A 918 -4.02 7.07 64.21
N ARG A 919 -2.69 6.93 64.23
CA ARG A 919 -1.93 6.30 65.33
C ARG A 919 -0.42 6.36 65.05
N GLU A 920 0.29 6.96 65.99
CA GLU A 920 1.74 6.99 66.09
C GLU A 920 2.30 5.56 66.24
N ASP A 921 3.38 5.24 65.52
CA ASP A 921 4.59 4.64 66.11
C ASP A 921 5.77 4.64 65.11
N ASN A 922 6.63 5.65 65.30
CA ASN A 922 8.09 5.68 65.25
C ASN A 922 8.94 4.68 64.40
N LYS A 923 9.86 5.32 63.64
CA LYS A 923 11.26 4.96 63.26
C LYS A 923 11.58 4.42 61.84
N ASP A 924 12.03 5.37 61.02
CA ASP A 924 13.29 5.45 60.25
C ASP A 924 13.70 4.34 59.27
N HIS A 925 13.69 4.68 57.96
CA HIS A 925 14.92 5.09 57.27
C HIS A 925 14.61 5.67 55.87
N ASP A 926 14.52 7.00 55.80
CA ASP A 926 14.78 7.77 54.58
C ASP A 926 16.30 8.01 54.46
N MET A 927 16.82 7.87 53.24
CA MET A 927 18.09 8.45 52.81
C MET A 927 17.82 9.34 51.59
N GLN A 928 17.71 10.64 51.91
CA GLN A 928 18.23 11.80 51.18
C GLN A 928 18.13 11.85 49.64
N ASP A 929 17.30 12.78 49.17
CA ASP A 929 17.78 13.81 48.24
C ASP A 929 17.04 15.13 48.55
N ASN A 930 17.71 15.98 49.33
CA ASN A 930 17.37 17.39 49.55
C ASN A 930 18.64 18.20 49.28
N ASN A 931 18.53 19.20 48.40
CA ASN A 931 19.13 20.54 48.53
C ASN A 931 18.43 21.45 47.50
N GLU A 932 17.46 22.24 47.96
CA GLU A 932 17.49 23.72 48.07
C GLU A 932 16.93 24.37 46.78
N ASP A 933 15.93 25.25 46.78
CA ASP A 933 15.64 26.34 47.73
C ASP A 933 14.14 26.60 47.94
N GLN A 934 13.79 26.96 49.17
CA GLN A 934 12.52 27.55 49.54
C GLN A 934 12.56 29.07 49.32
N ASN A 935 11.73 29.58 48.42
CA ASN A 935 11.11 30.91 48.59
C ASN A 935 9.84 31.03 47.73
N GLY A 936 8.70 31.17 48.41
CA GLY A 936 7.49 31.90 47.96
C GLY A 936 6.84 31.58 46.60
N THR A 937 5.58 31.16 46.67
CA THR A 937 4.56 31.00 45.60
C THR A 937 4.53 29.68 44.83
N SER A 938 3.34 29.10 44.82
CA SER A 938 2.94 27.90 44.09
C SER A 938 3.00 28.11 42.58
N ASN A 939 4.16 27.89 41.96
CA ASN A 939 4.27 27.80 40.52
C ASN A 939 4.41 26.33 40.11
N THR A 940 3.39 25.83 39.42
CA THR A 940 3.50 24.69 38.51
C THR A 940 4.74 24.91 37.64
N GLU A 941 5.72 24.01 37.65
CA GLU A 941 6.93 24.12 36.80
C GLU A 941 6.51 24.47 35.36
N ALA A 942 6.82 25.69 34.92
CA ALA A 942 6.36 26.22 33.65
C ALA A 942 7.10 25.49 32.51
N LEU A 943 6.35 24.77 31.69
CA LEU A 943 6.88 24.02 30.55
C LEU A 943 7.72 24.92 29.64
N ASP A 944 8.79 24.38 29.05
CA ASP A 944 9.57 25.04 27.98
C ASP A 944 8.82 25.08 26.63
N TRP A 945 7.64 24.43 26.54
CA TRP A 945 6.78 24.47 25.36
C TRP A 945 5.29 24.65 25.70
N ARG A 946 4.50 25.08 24.72
CA ARG A 946 3.04 25.18 24.81
C ARG A 946 2.35 24.10 23.96
N PRO A 947 1.47 23.26 24.54
CA PRO A 947 0.71 22.25 23.78
C PRO A 947 -0.35 22.91 22.89
N SER A 948 -0.78 22.22 21.82
CA SER A 948 -1.84 22.72 20.92
C SER A 948 -3.15 22.99 21.66
N PHE A 949 -3.51 22.14 22.62
CA PHE A 949 -4.66 22.36 23.50
C PHE A 949 -4.40 21.85 24.91
N ILE A 950 -5.09 22.44 25.88
CA ILE A 950 -5.13 21.98 27.26
C ILE A 950 -6.59 21.62 27.59
N PHE A 951 -6.81 20.43 28.12
CA PHE A 951 -8.12 19.98 28.57
C PHE A 951 -8.09 19.70 30.07
N ASP A 952 -8.95 20.36 30.83
CA ASP A 952 -9.13 20.12 32.26
C ASP A 952 -10.18 19.01 32.47
N ASN A 953 -9.74 17.91 33.09
CA ASN A 953 -10.51 16.71 33.34
C ASN A 953 -10.84 16.54 34.83
N ASP A 954 -11.23 17.62 35.51
CA ASP A 954 -11.69 17.60 36.91
C ASP A 954 -13.18 17.32 37.08
N ARG A 955 -14.01 17.52 36.04
CA ARG A 955 -15.45 17.22 36.11
C ARG A 955 -15.72 15.72 36.06
N THR A 956 -16.76 15.29 36.76
CA THR A 956 -17.29 13.92 36.66
C THR A 956 -18.19 13.79 35.42
N GLY A 957 -18.10 12.68 34.69
CA GLY A 957 -18.86 12.44 33.46
C GLY A 957 -18.03 12.65 32.18
N ASN A 958 -18.65 12.45 31.01
CA ASN A 958 -17.99 12.58 29.70
C ASN A 958 -18.38 13.88 28.96
N GLU A 959 -19.32 14.67 29.48
CA GLU A 959 -19.92 15.83 28.80
C GLU A 959 -18.89 16.91 28.48
N ALA A 960 -17.97 17.19 29.41
CA ALA A 960 -16.89 18.15 29.21
C ALA A 960 -15.92 17.70 28.12
N ALA A 961 -15.61 16.40 28.07
CA ALA A 961 -14.73 15.84 27.05
C ALA A 961 -15.40 15.81 25.67
N ILE A 962 -16.70 15.53 25.61
CA ILE A 962 -17.51 15.62 24.38
C ILE A 962 -17.51 17.05 23.86
N SER A 963 -17.89 18.01 24.70
CA SER A 963 -17.94 19.43 24.35
C SER A 963 -16.58 19.96 23.89
N PHE A 964 -15.49 19.53 24.54
CA PHE A 964 -14.14 19.87 24.11
C PHE A 964 -13.83 19.37 22.69
N ALA A 965 -14.14 18.11 22.38
CA ALA A 965 -13.93 17.56 21.04
C ALA A 965 -14.77 18.28 19.99
N GLU A 966 -16.03 18.58 20.31
CA GLU A 966 -16.93 19.29 19.41
C GLU A 966 -16.45 20.71 19.07
N GLN A 967 -15.93 21.43 20.07
CA GLN A 967 -15.50 22.81 19.89
C GLN A 967 -14.09 22.94 19.32
N ASN A 968 -13.18 22.02 19.64
CA ASN A 968 -11.75 22.20 19.37
C ASN A 968 -11.17 21.23 18.36
N LEU A 969 -11.77 20.04 18.20
CA LEU A 969 -11.22 18.97 17.34
C LEU A 969 -12.08 18.74 16.08
N LEU A 970 -13.40 18.74 16.19
CA LEU A 970 -14.31 18.60 15.04
C LEU A 970 -14.18 19.69 13.97
N PRO A 971 -13.88 20.98 14.29
CA PRO A 971 -13.75 22.02 13.27
C PRO A 971 -12.70 21.70 12.20
N PHE A 972 -11.71 20.84 12.49
CA PHE A 972 -10.71 20.41 11.50
C PHE A 972 -11.28 19.52 10.37
N PHE A 973 -12.52 19.05 10.50
CA PHE A 973 -13.23 18.27 9.48
C PHE A 973 -14.29 19.07 8.72
N HIS A 974 -14.38 20.39 8.97
CA HIS A 974 -15.33 21.24 8.27
C HIS A 974 -15.00 21.33 6.78
N GLU A 975 -16.03 21.30 5.91
CA GLU A 975 -15.84 21.28 4.45
C GLU A 975 -15.13 22.53 3.91
N ASP A 976 -15.19 23.63 4.66
CA ASP A 976 -14.49 24.87 4.32
C ASP A 976 -12.97 24.76 4.35
N LEU A 977 -12.39 23.94 5.24
CA LEU A 977 -10.95 23.68 5.23
C LEU A 977 -10.53 22.90 3.98
N GLN A 978 -11.36 21.93 3.56
CA GLN A 978 -11.13 21.19 2.33
C GLN A 978 -11.25 22.12 1.11
N ARG A 979 -12.25 23.00 1.10
CA ARG A 979 -12.41 24.03 0.07
C ARG A 979 -11.22 24.98 0.02
N LEU A 980 -10.71 25.43 1.17
CA LEU A 980 -9.53 26.28 1.27
C LEU A 980 -8.27 25.56 0.75
N SER A 981 -8.08 24.28 1.12
CA SER A 981 -6.98 23.44 0.64
C SER A 981 -6.98 23.31 -0.89
N ASN A 982 -8.16 23.12 -1.49
CA ASN A 982 -8.32 23.01 -2.95
C ASN A 982 -8.03 24.31 -3.70
N MET A 983 -8.02 25.46 -3.02
CA MET A 983 -7.62 26.75 -3.61
C MET A 983 -6.10 26.89 -3.70
N VAL A 984 -5.31 26.07 -2.99
CA VAL A 984 -3.84 26.12 -3.04
C VAL A 984 -3.35 25.33 -4.24
N ARG A 985 -2.96 26.03 -5.30
CA ARG A 985 -2.44 25.43 -6.54
C ARG A 985 -1.01 24.91 -6.37
N LEU A 986 -0.75 23.73 -6.92
CA LEU A 986 0.60 23.19 -7.11
C LEU A 986 1.21 23.76 -8.40
N VAL A 987 2.42 24.31 -8.29
CA VAL A 987 3.20 24.89 -9.39
C VAL A 987 4.47 24.04 -9.54
N PRO A 988 4.53 23.13 -10.53
CA PRO A 988 5.68 22.26 -10.69
C PRO A 988 6.91 23.04 -11.18
N ASN A 989 8.10 22.58 -10.81
CA ASN A 989 9.39 23.12 -11.25
C ASN A 989 9.61 24.61 -10.89
N PHE A 990 9.07 25.07 -9.77
CA PHE A 990 9.23 26.45 -9.28
C PHE A 990 9.77 26.45 -7.85
N PRO A 991 10.71 27.36 -7.49
CA PRO A 991 11.35 28.36 -8.34
C PRO A 991 12.43 27.77 -9.28
N ARG A 992 12.66 26.44 -9.24
CA ARG A 992 13.63 25.73 -10.08
C ARG A 992 13.13 24.32 -10.41
N PRO A 993 13.66 23.67 -11.48
CA PRO A 993 13.30 22.30 -11.83
C PRO A 993 13.48 21.31 -10.66
N GLY A 994 12.57 20.34 -10.55
CA GLY A 994 12.58 19.31 -9.50
C GLY A 994 11.97 19.74 -8.15
N VAL A 995 11.38 20.94 -8.07
CA VAL A 995 10.67 21.43 -6.89
C VAL A 995 9.21 21.69 -7.27
N ASP A 996 8.27 21.03 -6.60
CA ASP A 996 6.88 21.44 -6.67
C ASP A 996 6.67 22.61 -5.70
N PHE A 997 5.82 23.57 -6.03
CA PHE A 997 5.60 24.74 -5.19
C PHE A 997 4.13 24.98 -4.95
N ARG A 998 3.72 25.06 -3.68
CA ARG A 998 2.35 25.39 -3.31
C ARG A 998 2.15 26.89 -3.20
N HIS A 999 1.39 27.44 -4.13
CA HIS A 999 1.08 28.87 -4.17
C HIS A 999 -0.04 29.20 -3.20
N VAL A 1000 0.28 29.45 -1.92
CA VAL A 1000 -0.73 29.74 -0.87
C VAL A 1000 -1.45 31.06 -1.11
N LEU A 1001 -0.78 32.06 -1.69
CA LEU A 1001 -1.40 33.35 -2.02
C LEU A 1001 -2.51 33.25 -3.09
N ASP A 1002 -2.58 32.14 -3.83
CA ASP A 1002 -3.64 31.88 -4.81
C ASP A 1002 -5.04 31.93 -4.18
N ILE A 1003 -5.16 31.56 -2.89
CA ILE A 1003 -6.42 31.65 -2.12
C ILE A 1003 -7.02 33.06 -2.22
N SER A 1004 -6.18 34.10 -2.08
CA SER A 1004 -6.64 35.50 -2.13
C SER A 1004 -7.07 35.95 -3.53
N GLN A 1005 -6.62 35.26 -4.57
CA GLN A 1005 -6.91 35.56 -5.97
C GLN A 1005 -8.19 34.89 -6.46
N GLN A 1006 -8.72 33.93 -5.71
CA GLN A 1006 -9.95 33.22 -6.03
C GLN A 1006 -11.19 33.89 -5.40
N PRO A 1007 -12.36 33.87 -6.07
CA PRO A 1007 -13.59 34.42 -5.52
C PRO A 1007 -13.92 33.84 -4.15
N HIS A 1008 -14.20 34.72 -3.18
CA HIS A 1008 -14.49 34.39 -1.78
C HIS A 1008 -13.35 33.74 -0.98
N GLY A 1009 -12.18 33.45 -1.57
CA GLY A 1009 -11.09 32.76 -0.88
C GLY A 1009 -10.52 33.56 0.28
N LEU A 1010 -10.36 34.88 0.14
CA LEU A 1010 -9.90 35.75 1.22
C LEU A 1010 -10.88 35.82 2.41
N ALA A 1011 -12.18 35.91 2.11
CA ALA A 1011 -13.23 35.93 3.13
C ALA A 1011 -13.33 34.58 3.86
N LEU A 1012 -13.18 33.47 3.12
CA LEU A 1012 -13.14 32.12 3.66
C LEU A 1012 -11.93 31.92 4.58
N CYS A 1013 -10.73 32.27 4.10
CA CYS A 1013 -9.49 32.12 4.86
C CYS A 1013 -9.53 32.92 6.17
N THR A 1014 -9.98 34.17 6.13
CA THR A 1014 -10.07 35.02 7.33
C THR A 1014 -11.15 34.55 8.30
N SER A 1015 -12.28 34.04 7.80
CA SER A 1015 -13.31 33.41 8.64
C SER A 1015 -12.76 32.19 9.36
N LEU A 1016 -11.96 31.37 8.67
CA LEU A 1016 -11.31 30.19 9.27
C LEU A 1016 -10.22 30.60 10.27
N LEU A 1017 -9.39 31.61 9.96
CA LEU A 1017 -8.43 32.16 10.93
C LEU A 1017 -9.13 32.67 12.20
N GLN A 1018 -10.26 33.36 12.06
CA GLN A 1018 -11.03 33.83 13.20
C GLN A 1018 -11.58 32.65 14.03
N ALA A 1019 -12.17 31.65 13.37
CA ALA A 1019 -12.84 30.52 14.03
C ALA A 1019 -11.86 29.52 14.69
N HIS A 1020 -10.66 29.35 14.13
CA HIS A 1020 -9.66 28.42 14.65
C HIS A 1020 -8.71 29.04 15.68
N PHE A 1021 -8.83 30.34 15.95
CA PHE A 1021 -8.10 30.98 17.04
C PHE A 1021 -8.60 30.44 18.38
N THR A 1022 -7.67 29.93 19.20
CA THR A 1022 -7.97 29.33 20.51
C THR A 1022 -8.00 30.34 21.65
N GLY A 1023 -7.50 31.55 21.40
CA GLY A 1023 -7.60 32.66 22.35
C GLY A 1023 -8.92 33.41 22.20
N ASP A 1024 -9.05 34.45 23.02
CA ASP A 1024 -10.17 35.39 22.96
C ASP A 1024 -9.74 36.62 22.18
N TRP A 1025 -10.35 36.86 21.02
CA TRP A 1025 -10.06 38.03 20.18
C TRP A 1025 -10.28 39.35 20.92
N ALA A 1026 -11.18 39.38 21.91
CA ALA A 1026 -11.41 40.58 22.73
C ALA A 1026 -10.23 40.93 23.65
N LYS A 1027 -9.26 40.03 23.82
CA LYS A 1027 -8.05 40.22 24.63
C LYS A 1027 -6.79 40.45 23.80
N VAL A 1028 -6.91 40.51 22.47
CA VAL A 1028 -5.78 40.73 21.57
C VAL A 1028 -5.65 42.21 21.30
N ASP A 1029 -4.49 42.78 21.61
CA ASP A 1029 -4.23 44.22 21.44
C ASP A 1029 -3.73 44.56 20.03
N ALA A 1030 -3.05 43.63 19.37
CA ALA A 1030 -2.56 43.84 18.01
C ALA A 1030 -2.44 42.55 17.21
N VAL A 1031 -2.76 42.66 15.91
CA VAL A 1031 -2.41 41.69 14.88
C VAL A 1031 -1.09 42.14 14.24
N VAL A 1032 -0.07 41.30 14.25
CA VAL A 1032 1.27 41.62 13.74
C VAL A 1032 1.52 40.80 12.48
N SER A 1033 2.00 41.41 11.41
CA SER A 1033 2.37 40.66 10.20
C SER A 1033 3.57 41.26 9.48
N CYS A 1034 4.35 40.39 8.82
CA CYS A 1034 5.46 40.80 7.98
C CYS A 1034 4.97 41.09 6.55
N GLU A 1035 5.62 42.01 5.84
CA GLU A 1035 5.25 42.38 4.45
C GLU A 1035 5.34 41.24 3.43
N THR A 1036 5.89 40.07 3.80
CA THR A 1036 5.90 38.87 2.97
C THR A 1036 4.64 38.05 3.19
N GLY A 1037 3.72 38.02 2.20
CA GLY A 1037 2.60 37.08 2.11
C GLY A 1037 1.50 37.20 3.18
N GLY A 1038 1.87 37.09 4.46
CA GLY A 1038 1.00 37.18 5.63
C GLY A 1038 0.13 38.44 5.68
N LEU A 1039 0.64 39.58 5.21
CA LEU A 1039 -0.09 40.85 5.20
C LEU A 1039 -1.43 40.78 4.45
N VAL A 1040 -1.50 39.96 3.38
CA VAL A 1040 -2.71 39.75 2.57
C VAL A 1040 -3.85 39.20 3.42
N TYR A 1041 -3.55 38.33 4.38
CA TYR A 1041 -4.53 37.71 5.28
C TYR A 1041 -4.71 38.48 6.57
N ALA A 1042 -3.63 39.09 7.09
CA ALA A 1042 -3.64 39.82 8.35
C ALA A 1042 -4.54 41.06 8.29
N SER A 1043 -4.49 41.84 7.21
CA SER A 1043 -5.28 43.06 7.04
C SER A 1043 -6.80 42.84 7.07
N PRO A 1044 -7.38 41.94 6.25
CA PRO A 1044 -8.81 41.65 6.31
C PRO A 1044 -9.22 40.91 7.60
N LEU A 1045 -8.33 40.12 8.21
CA LEU A 1045 -8.61 39.52 9.52
C LEU A 1045 -8.71 40.59 10.61
N ALA A 1046 -7.73 41.49 10.70
CA ALA A 1046 -7.69 42.59 11.67
C ALA A 1046 -8.94 43.47 11.58
N SER A 1047 -9.38 43.78 10.34
CA SER A 1047 -10.65 44.51 10.11
C SER A 1047 -11.88 43.72 10.57
N ARG A 1048 -11.86 42.39 10.48
CA ARG A 1048 -12.99 41.52 10.84
C ARG A 1048 -13.13 41.33 12.35
N VAL A 1049 -12.01 41.32 13.07
CA VAL A 1049 -11.97 41.16 14.54
C VAL A 1049 -11.86 42.49 15.28
N GLU A 1050 -11.80 43.61 14.55
CA GLU A 1050 -11.70 44.97 15.08
C GLU A 1050 -10.45 45.22 15.96
N VAL A 1051 -9.32 44.61 15.57
CA VAL A 1051 -8.03 44.73 16.27
C VAL A 1051 -7.03 45.52 15.41
N PRO A 1052 -6.19 46.41 15.99
CA PRO A 1052 -5.14 47.12 15.26
C PRO A 1052 -4.18 46.20 14.49
N LEU A 1053 -3.81 46.59 13.27
CA LEU A 1053 -2.78 45.91 12.48
C LEU A 1053 -1.43 46.62 12.62
N VAL A 1054 -0.42 45.87 13.06
CA VAL A 1054 0.97 46.31 13.19
C VAL A 1054 1.80 45.73 12.05
N LEU A 1055 2.48 46.63 11.34
CA LEU A 1055 3.26 46.30 10.16
C LEU A 1055 4.73 46.10 10.51
N VAL A 1056 5.26 44.92 10.16
CA VAL A 1056 6.70 44.64 10.16
C VAL A 1056 7.20 44.69 8.71
N ARG A 1057 8.09 45.63 8.41
CA ARG A 1057 8.54 45.92 7.03
C ARG A 1057 10.04 45.72 6.87
N GLU A 1058 10.54 45.60 5.64
CA GLU A 1058 11.98 45.70 5.41
C GLU A 1058 12.52 47.05 5.92
N ALA A 1059 13.74 47.04 6.46
CA ALA A 1059 14.36 48.19 7.09
C ALA A 1059 14.39 49.43 6.20
N GLY A 1060 14.09 50.60 6.78
CA GLY A 1060 14.03 51.89 6.08
C GLY A 1060 12.69 52.20 5.40
N LYS A 1061 11.68 51.31 5.48
CA LYS A 1061 10.32 51.54 4.97
C LYS A 1061 9.33 52.08 6.01
N LEU A 1062 9.76 52.30 7.25
CA LEU A 1062 8.96 52.84 8.35
C LEU A 1062 9.58 54.14 8.89
N PRO A 1063 8.76 55.11 9.35
CA PRO A 1063 9.27 56.33 9.97
C PRO A 1063 9.91 56.00 11.34
N PRO A 1064 11.06 56.62 11.70
CA PRO A 1064 11.68 56.43 13.01
C PRO A 1064 10.84 57.07 14.14
N PRO A 1065 10.92 56.56 15.39
CA PRO A 1065 11.85 55.53 15.88
C PRO A 1065 11.40 54.09 15.58
N THR A 1066 12.32 53.28 15.02
CA THR A 1066 12.12 51.85 14.75
C THR A 1066 13.03 50.97 15.60
N ILE A 1067 12.67 49.70 15.75
CA ILE A 1067 13.52 48.60 16.18
C ILE A 1067 13.75 47.65 15.01
N SER A 1068 14.89 46.95 14.96
CA SER A 1068 15.38 46.29 13.74
C SER A 1068 16.11 44.97 14.04
N VAL A 1069 15.75 43.89 13.35
CA VAL A 1069 16.37 42.54 13.48
C VAL A 1069 16.82 42.01 12.12
N ALA A 1070 17.90 41.23 12.10
CA ALA A 1070 18.38 40.54 10.91
C ALA A 1070 17.40 39.42 10.48
N ARG A 1071 17.07 39.37 9.19
CA ARG A 1071 16.21 38.36 8.58
C ARG A 1071 17.03 37.52 7.59
N PRO A 1072 17.22 36.23 7.87
CA PRO A 1072 17.83 35.31 6.91
C PRO A 1072 17.02 35.24 5.61
N SER A 1073 17.69 35.12 4.46
CA SER A 1073 17.02 34.97 3.16
C SER A 1073 16.12 33.73 3.12
N SER A 1074 14.90 33.88 2.57
CA SER A 1074 14.01 32.75 2.30
C SER A 1074 14.52 31.90 1.13
N TYR A 1075 14.01 30.67 0.99
CA TYR A 1075 14.37 29.74 -0.09
C TYR A 1075 14.18 30.37 -1.47
N ILE A 1076 13.05 31.07 -1.69
CA ILE A 1076 12.75 31.77 -2.95
C ILE A 1076 13.64 33.02 -3.15
N SER A 1077 13.93 33.76 -2.07
CA SER A 1077 14.76 34.98 -2.16
C SER A 1077 16.26 34.73 -2.32
N SER A 1078 16.74 33.49 -2.08
CA SER A 1078 18.14 33.12 -2.22
C SER A 1078 18.64 33.06 -3.68
N LEU A 1079 17.71 33.11 -4.65
CA LEU A 1079 18.00 33.10 -6.10
C LEU A 1079 18.31 34.48 -6.69
N ALA A 1080 18.07 35.57 -5.93
CA ALA A 1080 18.42 36.92 -6.37
C ALA A 1080 19.93 37.14 -6.20
N THR A 1081 20.69 36.88 -7.26
CA THR A 1081 22.08 37.31 -7.40
C THR A 1081 22.10 38.83 -7.48
N ASN A 1082 22.47 39.50 -6.37
CA ASN A 1082 23.31 40.70 -6.29
C ASN A 1082 23.19 41.35 -4.90
N GLY A 1083 24.27 41.28 -4.12
CA GLY A 1083 24.50 42.12 -2.94
C GLY A 1083 24.42 41.38 -1.60
N SER A 1084 25.59 41.17 -1.00
CA SER A 1084 25.82 40.67 0.36
C SER A 1084 25.38 41.65 1.46
N ARG A 1085 24.12 42.12 1.44
CA ARG A 1085 23.53 42.86 2.56
C ARG A 1085 22.52 41.97 3.27
N GLU A 1086 22.79 41.69 4.54
CA GLU A 1086 21.86 41.04 5.46
C GLU A 1086 20.55 41.83 5.46
N LYS A 1087 19.47 41.23 4.95
CA LYS A 1087 18.15 41.88 4.92
C LYS A 1087 17.67 42.04 6.35
N ARG A 1088 17.23 43.24 6.75
CA ARG A 1088 16.70 43.52 8.09
C ARG A 1088 15.20 43.81 8.01
N ILE A 1089 14.46 43.44 9.04
CA ILE A 1089 13.06 43.80 9.23
C ILE A 1089 12.90 44.73 10.44
N GLU A 1090 11.94 45.65 10.34
CA GLU A 1090 11.71 46.72 11.30
C GLU A 1090 10.24 46.87 11.68
N MET A 1091 10.02 47.35 12.89
CA MET A 1091 8.72 47.71 13.46
C MET A 1091 8.88 49.04 14.22
N GLY A 1092 7.81 49.84 14.30
CA GLY A 1092 7.80 51.03 15.14
C GLY A 1092 8.03 50.66 16.62
N ARG A 1093 8.88 51.40 17.32
CA ARG A 1093 9.31 51.04 18.69
C ARG A 1093 8.16 50.94 19.69
N ASP A 1094 7.20 51.86 19.61
CA ASP A 1094 6.12 52.03 20.59
C ASP A 1094 4.74 51.70 20.00
N VAL A 1095 4.70 50.89 18.93
CA VAL A 1095 3.46 50.57 18.21
C VAL A 1095 2.62 49.50 18.92
N VAL A 1096 3.22 48.72 19.81
CA VAL A 1096 2.56 47.74 20.67
C VAL A 1096 2.89 48.08 22.13
N PRO A 1097 1.90 48.13 23.04
CA PRO A 1097 2.17 48.30 24.47
C PRO A 1097 3.00 47.13 25.03
N ARG A 1098 3.91 47.39 25.98
CA ARG A 1098 4.72 46.33 26.60
C ARG A 1098 3.83 45.32 27.33
N GLY A 1099 4.12 44.03 27.16
CA GLY A 1099 3.33 42.93 27.74
C GLY A 1099 1.94 42.74 27.14
N ALA A 1100 1.63 43.38 26.00
CA ALA A 1100 0.34 43.22 25.33
C ALA A 1100 0.23 41.86 24.61
N PRO A 1101 -0.92 41.16 24.69
CA PRO A 1101 -1.16 39.96 23.91
C PRO A 1101 -1.28 40.28 22.41
N VAL A 1102 -0.48 39.58 21.58
CA VAL A 1102 -0.43 39.81 20.14
C VAL A 1102 -0.63 38.52 19.34
N VAL A 1103 -1.27 38.66 18.18
CA VAL A 1103 -1.43 37.56 17.21
C VAL A 1103 -0.60 37.84 15.97
N VAL A 1104 0.41 37.00 15.73
CA VAL A 1104 1.23 37.04 14.52
C VAL A 1104 0.54 36.23 13.41
N ILE A 1105 0.32 36.85 12.26
CA ILE A 1105 -0.26 36.20 11.07
C ILE A 1105 0.79 36.10 9.97
N ASP A 1106 1.00 34.88 9.47
CA ASP A 1106 1.86 34.62 8.30
C ASP A 1106 1.15 33.71 7.29
N ASP A 1107 1.59 33.72 6.03
CA ASP A 1107 1.01 32.82 5.02
C ASP A 1107 1.52 31.39 5.18
N VAL A 1108 2.82 31.22 5.48
CA VAL A 1108 3.49 29.92 5.47
C VAL A 1108 4.45 29.71 6.64
N LEU A 1109 4.26 28.63 7.40
CA LEU A 1109 5.30 28.04 8.26
C LEU A 1109 6.06 26.94 7.52
N SER A 1110 7.25 27.26 7.02
CA SER A 1110 8.19 26.28 6.43
C SER A 1110 9.40 26.05 7.33
N THR A 1111 10.52 26.72 7.08
CA THR A 1111 11.75 26.61 7.88
C THR A 1111 11.68 27.33 9.23
N GLY A 1112 10.66 28.17 9.46
CA GLY A 1112 10.49 28.94 10.70
C GLY A 1112 11.38 30.19 10.85
N LYS A 1113 12.31 30.44 9.92
CA LYS A 1113 13.27 31.57 10.01
C LYS A 1113 12.61 32.96 10.04
N THR A 1114 11.58 33.19 9.23
CA THR A 1114 10.83 34.47 9.23
C THR A 1114 10.19 34.72 10.58
N LEU A 1115 9.46 33.72 11.10
CA LEU A 1115 8.79 33.81 12.39
C LEU A 1115 9.78 33.99 13.54
N CYS A 1116 10.94 33.33 13.53
CA CYS A 1116 11.99 33.58 14.51
C CYS A 1116 12.42 35.06 14.53
N ALA A 1117 12.62 35.68 13.36
CA ALA A 1117 12.99 37.09 13.27
C ALA A 1117 11.86 38.02 13.76
N MET A 1118 10.60 37.69 13.49
CA MET A 1118 9.45 38.44 14.02
C MET A 1118 9.34 38.33 15.54
N LEU A 1119 9.53 37.14 16.10
CA LEU A 1119 9.48 36.92 17.55
C LEU A 1119 10.63 37.64 18.27
N GLN A 1120 11.84 37.62 17.69
CA GLN A 1120 12.97 38.42 18.19
C GLN A 1120 12.66 39.92 18.18
N LEU A 1121 11.94 40.41 17.17
CA LEU A 1121 11.54 41.81 17.06
C LEU A 1121 10.48 42.18 18.12
N LEU A 1122 9.54 41.30 18.41
CA LEU A 1122 8.53 41.47 19.45
C LEU A 1122 9.15 41.41 20.86
N ASP A 1123 10.13 40.54 21.08
CA ASP A 1123 10.89 40.46 22.33
C ASP A 1123 11.63 41.79 22.61
N LEU A 1124 12.26 42.38 21.58
CA LEU A 1124 12.87 43.73 21.68
C LEU A 1124 11.84 44.85 21.94
N ALA A 1125 10.57 44.65 21.55
CA ALA A 1125 9.46 45.56 21.88
C ALA A 1125 8.94 45.37 23.32
N GLY A 1126 9.43 44.37 24.06
CA GLY A 1126 9.01 44.06 25.42
C GLY A 1126 7.73 43.21 25.49
N ILE A 1127 7.49 42.36 24.47
CA ILE A 1127 6.41 41.38 24.46
C ILE A 1127 6.97 40.01 24.81
N ASN A 1128 6.47 39.38 25.87
CA ASN A 1128 6.94 38.05 26.26
C ASN A 1128 6.43 37.00 25.28
N THR A 1129 7.18 35.91 25.11
CA THR A 1129 6.81 34.81 24.21
C THR A 1129 5.48 34.14 24.53
N GLU A 1130 5.02 34.24 25.78
CA GLU A 1130 3.77 33.66 26.30
C GLU A 1130 2.54 34.47 25.87
N ASP A 1131 2.74 35.77 25.63
CA ASP A 1131 1.74 36.74 25.17
C ASP A 1131 1.61 36.74 23.63
N VAL A 1132 2.43 35.96 22.92
CA VAL A 1132 2.39 35.82 21.47
C VAL A 1132 1.67 34.54 21.05
N SER A 1133 0.70 34.67 20.14
CA SER A 1133 0.11 33.56 19.39
C SER A 1133 0.41 33.71 17.91
N ILE A 1134 0.77 32.61 17.23
CA ILE A 1134 1.03 32.57 15.78
C ILE A 1134 -0.08 31.80 15.10
N MET A 1135 -0.65 32.38 14.05
CA MET A 1135 -1.51 31.66 13.10
C MET A 1135 -0.92 31.73 11.70
N VAL A 1136 -0.82 30.58 11.04
CA VAL A 1136 -0.39 30.49 9.64
C VAL A 1136 -1.46 29.86 8.76
N VAL A 1137 -1.54 30.29 7.51
CA VAL A 1137 -2.49 29.69 6.54
C VAL A 1137 -2.07 28.27 6.19
N ALA A 1138 -0.79 28.04 5.89
CA ALA A 1138 -0.27 26.72 5.58
C ALA A 1138 1.02 26.40 6.34
N GLU A 1139 1.19 25.13 6.71
CA GLU A 1139 2.39 24.59 7.34
C GLU A 1139 2.99 23.47 6.50
N PHE A 1140 4.32 23.42 6.44
CA PHE A 1140 5.11 22.42 5.72
C PHE A 1140 6.05 21.72 6.72
N PRO A 1141 5.57 20.70 7.46
CA PRO A 1141 6.30 20.11 8.57
C PRO A 1141 7.65 19.50 8.18
N VAL A 1142 7.80 19.07 6.92
CA VAL A 1142 9.05 18.51 6.39
C VAL A 1142 10.27 19.44 6.58
N HIS A 1143 10.03 20.74 6.67
CA HIS A 1143 11.08 21.76 6.88
C HIS A 1143 11.39 22.06 8.34
N ARG A 1144 10.76 21.35 9.30
CA ARG A 1144 11.07 21.41 10.76
C ARG A 1144 10.97 22.82 11.37
N GLY A 1145 10.06 23.67 10.88
CA GLY A 1145 9.93 25.05 11.36
C GLY A 1145 9.60 25.19 12.85
N ARG A 1146 8.74 24.32 13.40
CA ARG A 1146 8.43 24.28 14.84
C ARG A 1146 9.63 23.90 15.69
N GLU A 1147 10.47 22.99 15.21
CA GLU A 1147 11.69 22.58 15.88
C GLU A 1147 12.68 23.75 15.97
N LEU A 1148 12.84 24.51 14.88
CA LEU A 1148 13.70 25.71 14.88
C LEU A 1148 13.22 26.77 15.89
N LEU A 1149 11.90 27.02 15.97
CA LEU A 1149 11.34 27.95 16.94
C LEU A 1149 11.69 27.53 18.37
N ARG A 1150 11.53 26.23 18.70
CA ARG A 1150 11.90 25.68 20.01
C ARG A 1150 13.40 25.86 20.29
N GLN A 1151 14.27 25.47 19.35
CA GLN A 1151 15.73 25.58 19.50
C GLN A 1151 16.20 27.04 19.69
N ARG A 1152 15.43 28.02 19.19
CA ARG A 1152 15.71 29.45 19.33
C ARG A 1152 15.11 30.08 20.60
N GLY A 1153 14.53 29.28 21.49
CA GLY A 1153 13.93 29.75 22.75
C GLY A 1153 12.45 30.17 22.64
N PHE A 1154 11.82 29.99 21.48
CA PHE A 1154 10.42 30.35 21.23
C PHE A 1154 9.44 29.19 21.39
N GLY A 1155 9.82 28.13 22.13
CA GLY A 1155 8.99 26.94 22.32
C GLY A 1155 7.64 27.20 23.02
N ARG A 1156 7.56 28.26 23.83
CA ARG A 1156 6.36 28.66 24.59
C ARG A 1156 5.32 29.41 23.77
N THR A 1157 5.68 29.84 22.56
CA THR A 1157 4.75 30.55 21.67
C THR A 1157 3.72 29.58 21.11
N HIS A 1158 2.44 29.97 21.13
CA HIS A 1158 1.38 29.15 20.57
C HIS A 1158 1.41 29.19 19.05
N VAL A 1159 1.38 28.05 18.36
CA VAL A 1159 1.44 28.01 16.88
C VAL A 1159 0.33 27.15 16.30
N GLN A 1160 -0.56 27.77 15.53
CA GLN A 1160 -1.67 27.11 14.84
C GLN A 1160 -1.57 27.30 13.32
N SER A 1161 -1.95 26.27 12.57
CA SER A 1161 -1.96 26.27 11.10
C SER A 1161 -3.34 25.88 10.58
N LEU A 1162 -3.85 26.55 9.54
CA LEU A 1162 -5.12 26.17 8.91
C LEU A 1162 -4.97 24.97 7.99
N LEU A 1163 -3.88 24.87 7.24
CA LEU A 1163 -3.58 23.79 6.29
C LEU A 1163 -2.21 23.17 6.61
N VAL A 1164 -2.04 21.87 6.31
CA VAL A 1164 -0.76 21.17 6.43
C VAL A 1164 -0.51 20.42 5.12
N PHE A 1165 0.70 20.52 4.59
CA PHE A 1165 1.09 19.87 3.34
C PHE A 1165 2.41 19.08 3.51
N GLY A 1166 2.48 17.89 2.91
CA GLY A 1166 3.61 16.94 2.99
C GLY A 1166 4.94 17.42 2.46
N GLY A 1167 4.90 18.36 1.53
CA GLY A 1167 6.08 18.88 0.85
C GLY A 1167 5.68 19.92 -0.18
N SER A 1168 6.70 20.69 -0.57
CA SER A 1168 6.67 21.65 -1.67
C SER A 1168 6.32 20.91 -2.94
#